data_AF-A0A7K6N421-F1
#
_entry.id   AF-A0A7K6N421-F1
#
_cell.length_a   1.000
_cell.length_b   1.000
_cell.length_c   1.000
_cell.angle_alpha   90.00
_cell.angle_beta   90.00
_cell.angle_gamma   90.00
#
_symmetry.space_group_name_H-M   'P 1'
#
loop_
_entity.id
_entity.type
_entity.pdbx_description
1 polymer ?
#
loop_
_entity_poly.entity_id
_entity_poly.type
_entity_poly.pdbx_seq_one_letter_code
_entity_poly.pdbx_strand_id
1 'polypeptide(L)'
;KFSVVPFQSSRDKDVILNILSVLTDLLSLGTGRRIHYVISKGGSEALLQALAAAARTEPPDHSTLLPLLRLLARVGQRDKKFGLKVQKAEATDIILSLARRNLGRHLHLIHCLWVLRVCASNVTTGTTLGINGAMELLFKVITPYSKRHVRTVRAAIEALAALLKSKSNSRRAVNRGYLGDLLRLYQDWHRNDVSNNYICIRRGLLLCLKHITNIQLGRETFLGSQGTEILFTSIQDCLFCKNLDPIITTVTQILRKCYPKEPLPVVTVRSSYSFPLPGNAEAEPPCEGCEGAWHTQEGLHIFLCLYFFFTSAGGYESDGEEEDENNDNVESREEDYDLETDVDKLRSRPVLDRPEEELGQYEAMCPELSHNFQELESEPEEEKSLEDRTESLPSAPSHFISSATSVTHPNCRWRNQSVTEMGPDPGEMGFKVPQQSWIKKEKCRWDLTDEKRDAVEASQDADSCEEEDPARSCALTLRPLPKEAAWYQKMSCPDCETSINPSPGERLETSDAVTNLLEKHQGDIPFHSPHFYIARAKRVKSVPGYKDMAFPDFWGHQSPPYSKPMLERKYGVQRNKVLDDIRRLIQPGDVIGRTVFDLDEPSHSSPSAPGCLTFFSKFESGNLRKAIQVREFEYDLIMNADVNSNQHHQWFYFEVRDMKLAVPYRFNIINCEKLNSQFNYGMQLVMYSMKEALQGRPRWLRAGHDICYYRNHYSCSTPAGGGMRGKCYYTLTFTIKFPHKDDVCYLAYHYPYTYSTMMTHLDILEQKRNPKKVYWRQQTLCQTLGGNPCPLLTITAMPDSKKRDDLEQFYNRPYVFLTARVHPGESNASWVMKGTLEFLVSNDPIADLLRKCFIFKIVPMLNPDGVINGSHRCSLSGDDLNRQWLTPSSQLHPTIYHAKGLLYYLRSIGRAPLVFCDYHGHSQRKNVFLYGCSIKETLWQAGCMVDTAVVTEDVGYRTLPKILDKVAPAFVMNSCSFLVEKSRESTARVVVWKEMGVLRSYTMESTYCGCSHGLYKVSTSLK
;
A
#
# COMPACT_ATOMS: atom_id res chain seq x y z
N LYS A 1 -15.77 -20.54 -51.55
CA LYS A 1 -15.49 -21.80 -50.80
C LYS A 1 -14.13 -22.33 -51.28
N PHE A 2 -13.02 -22.02 -50.59
CA PHE A 2 -11.73 -22.66 -50.88
C PHE A 2 -11.75 -24.05 -50.23
N SER A 3 -12.07 -25.08 -51.01
CA SER A 3 -11.84 -26.46 -50.60
C SER A 3 -10.33 -26.71 -50.64
N VAL A 4 -9.75 -27.19 -49.55
CA VAL A 4 -8.31 -27.57 -49.41
C VAL A 4 -7.98 -28.83 -50.25
N VAL A 5 -8.86 -29.20 -51.18
CA VAL A 5 -8.92 -30.48 -51.90
C VAL A 5 -7.92 -30.58 -53.09
N PRO A 6 -7.52 -29.51 -53.81
CA PRO A 6 -6.52 -29.64 -54.87
C PRO A 6 -5.09 -29.87 -54.33
N PHE A 7 -4.82 -29.47 -53.09
CA PHE A 7 -3.47 -29.52 -52.50
C PHE A 7 -3.10 -30.92 -51.99
N GLN A 8 -4.09 -31.74 -51.63
CA GLN A 8 -3.90 -33.11 -51.14
C GLN A 8 -3.87 -34.17 -52.26
N SER A 9 -4.37 -33.83 -53.45
CA SER A 9 -4.60 -34.79 -54.55
C SER A 9 -3.67 -34.62 -55.76
N SER A 10 -3.05 -33.45 -55.94
CA SER A 10 -2.13 -33.21 -57.05
C SER A 10 -0.72 -33.74 -56.75
N ARG A 11 -0.18 -34.56 -57.64
CA ARG A 11 1.25 -34.96 -57.66
C ARG A 11 2.09 -34.08 -58.59
N ASP A 12 1.47 -33.11 -59.24
CA ASP A 12 2.13 -32.20 -60.19
C ASP A 12 2.85 -31.07 -59.45
N LYS A 13 4.16 -31.00 -59.66
CA LYS A 13 5.08 -30.06 -59.03
C LYS A 13 4.74 -28.61 -59.36
N ASP A 14 4.40 -28.29 -60.60
CA ASP A 14 4.14 -26.91 -61.02
C ASP A 14 2.81 -26.40 -60.45
N VAL A 15 1.83 -27.30 -60.32
CA VAL A 15 0.57 -27.02 -59.63
C VAL A 15 0.79 -26.73 -58.14
N ILE A 16 1.62 -27.54 -57.47
CA ILE A 16 1.96 -27.33 -56.04
C ILE A 16 2.68 -25.98 -55.85
N LEU A 17 3.66 -25.67 -56.69
CA LEU A 17 4.41 -24.40 -56.61
C LEU A 17 3.51 -23.19 -56.87
N ASN A 18 2.61 -23.25 -57.85
CA ASN A 18 1.64 -22.19 -58.11
C ASN A 18 0.69 -21.98 -56.93
N ILE A 19 0.18 -23.05 -56.31
CA ILE A 19 -0.68 -22.96 -55.12
C ILE A 19 0.10 -22.35 -53.95
N LEU A 20 1.35 -22.77 -53.72
CA LEU A 20 2.20 -22.22 -52.66
C LEU A 20 2.51 -20.74 -52.87
N SER A 21 2.73 -20.30 -54.10
CA SER A 21 2.92 -18.89 -54.44
C SER A 21 1.68 -18.07 -54.10
N VAL A 22 0.50 -18.52 -54.56
CA VAL A 22 -0.78 -17.85 -54.29
C VAL A 22 -1.07 -17.79 -52.78
N LEU A 23 -0.83 -18.88 -52.04
CA LEU A 23 -1.00 -18.89 -50.58
C LEU A 23 0.01 -17.98 -49.88
N THR A 24 1.24 -17.91 -50.36
CA THR A 24 2.27 -17.01 -49.82
C THR A 24 1.83 -15.55 -49.96
N ASP A 25 1.34 -15.16 -51.14
CA ASP A 25 0.88 -13.80 -51.43
C ASP A 25 -0.41 -13.46 -50.66
N LEU A 26 -1.39 -14.36 -50.65
CA LEU A 26 -2.65 -14.17 -49.92
C LEU A 26 -2.46 -13.96 -48.43
N LEU A 27 -1.42 -14.59 -47.86
CA LEU A 27 -1.11 -14.52 -46.44
C LEU A 27 -0.06 -13.45 -46.11
N SER A 28 0.55 -12.77 -47.10
CA SER A 28 1.83 -12.02 -47.04
C SER A 28 1.90 -10.77 -46.13
N LEU A 29 0.83 -9.99 -45.92
CA LEU A 29 0.82 -8.78 -45.05
C LEU A 29 -0.61 -8.48 -44.52
N GLY A 30 -0.76 -8.14 -43.23
CA GLY A 30 -1.98 -7.52 -42.66
C GLY A 30 -3.23 -8.37 -42.40
N THR A 31 -3.24 -9.68 -42.69
CA THR A 31 -4.51 -10.46 -42.72
C THR A 31 -4.58 -11.58 -41.67
N GLY A 32 -4.47 -11.21 -40.38
CA GLY A 32 -4.65 -12.16 -39.27
C GLY A 32 -5.95 -12.97 -39.37
N ARG A 33 -7.05 -12.35 -39.86
CA ARG A 33 -8.34 -13.01 -40.11
C ARG A 33 -8.28 -14.08 -41.21
N ARG A 34 -7.52 -13.87 -42.29
CA ARG A 34 -7.37 -14.85 -43.38
C ARG A 34 -6.56 -16.06 -42.93
N ILE A 35 -5.50 -15.83 -42.16
CA ILE A 35 -4.71 -16.93 -41.56
C ILE A 35 -5.60 -17.76 -40.62
N HIS A 36 -6.39 -17.12 -39.74
CA HIS A 36 -7.34 -17.84 -38.88
C HIS A 36 -8.39 -18.62 -39.68
N TYR A 37 -8.89 -18.04 -40.77
CA TYR A 37 -9.82 -18.73 -41.66
C TYR A 37 -9.18 -19.98 -42.29
N VAL A 38 -7.96 -19.87 -42.83
CA VAL A 38 -7.20 -21.00 -43.38
C VAL A 38 -6.98 -22.08 -42.32
N ILE A 39 -6.60 -21.68 -41.10
CA ILE A 39 -6.44 -22.60 -39.95
C ILE A 39 -7.78 -23.30 -39.63
N SER A 40 -8.89 -22.56 -39.59
CA SER A 40 -10.24 -23.11 -39.31
C SER A 40 -10.72 -24.12 -40.35
N LYS A 41 -10.14 -24.08 -41.55
CA LYS A 41 -10.42 -25.01 -42.66
C LYS A 41 -9.40 -26.15 -42.77
N GLY A 42 -8.53 -26.34 -41.78
CA GLY A 42 -7.54 -27.42 -41.77
C GLY A 42 -6.31 -27.14 -42.65
N GLY A 43 -6.05 -25.88 -42.99
CA GLY A 43 -4.92 -25.52 -43.84
C GLY A 43 -3.56 -25.84 -43.21
N SER A 44 -3.41 -25.73 -41.89
CA SER A 44 -2.17 -26.12 -41.19
C SER A 44 -1.86 -27.60 -41.38
N GLU A 45 -2.88 -28.46 -41.24
CA GLU A 45 -2.80 -29.91 -41.38
C GLU A 45 -2.45 -30.31 -42.82
N ALA A 46 -3.08 -29.69 -43.82
CA ALA A 46 -2.79 -29.94 -45.23
C ALA A 46 -1.35 -29.55 -45.60
N LEU A 47 -0.85 -28.42 -45.09
CA LEU A 47 0.54 -28.00 -45.29
C LEU A 47 1.53 -28.98 -44.63
N LEU A 48 1.21 -29.52 -43.46
CA LEU A 48 2.04 -30.52 -42.78
C LEU A 48 2.08 -31.86 -43.54
N GLN A 49 0.94 -32.28 -44.10
CA GLN A 49 0.88 -33.48 -44.94
C GLN A 49 1.70 -33.30 -46.23
N ALA A 50 1.61 -32.13 -46.88
CA ALA A 50 2.43 -31.82 -48.05
C ALA A 50 3.92 -31.77 -47.73
N LEU A 51 4.30 -31.25 -46.56
CA LEU A 51 5.69 -31.33 -46.08
C LEU A 51 6.14 -32.78 -45.93
N ALA A 52 5.34 -33.64 -45.30
CA ALA A 52 5.67 -35.05 -45.13
C ALA A 52 5.79 -35.78 -46.48
N ALA A 53 4.93 -35.46 -47.46
CA ALA A 53 5.02 -36.02 -48.81
C ALA A 53 6.28 -35.55 -49.55
N ALA A 54 6.57 -34.24 -49.54
CA ALA A 54 7.75 -33.68 -50.19
C ALA A 54 9.06 -34.16 -49.55
N ALA A 55 9.09 -34.34 -48.23
CA ALA A 55 10.28 -34.79 -47.52
C ALA A 55 10.63 -36.28 -47.73
N ARG A 56 9.68 -37.10 -48.21
CA ARG A 56 9.88 -38.52 -48.55
C ARG A 56 10.48 -38.75 -49.94
N THR A 57 10.60 -37.70 -50.76
CA THR A 57 11.28 -37.79 -52.06
C THR A 57 12.79 -37.86 -51.84
N GLU A 58 13.48 -38.84 -52.45
CA GLU A 58 14.94 -38.93 -52.41
C GLU A 58 15.52 -38.68 -53.83
N PRO A 59 16.30 -37.60 -54.05
CA PRO A 59 16.69 -36.55 -53.10
C PRO A 59 15.53 -35.57 -52.80
N PRO A 60 15.51 -34.94 -51.60
CA PRO A 60 14.45 -34.02 -51.22
C PRO A 60 14.40 -32.78 -52.13
N ASP A 61 13.23 -32.52 -52.73
CA ASP A 61 13.03 -31.39 -53.63
C ASP A 61 12.95 -30.05 -52.87
N HIS A 62 14.09 -29.37 -52.78
CA HIS A 62 14.20 -28.07 -52.11
C HIS A 62 13.39 -26.95 -52.78
N SER A 63 13.04 -27.06 -54.07
CA SER A 63 12.21 -26.04 -54.73
C SER A 63 10.78 -26.00 -54.14
N THR A 64 10.27 -27.15 -53.71
CA THR A 64 8.95 -27.29 -53.08
C THR A 64 9.02 -27.15 -51.55
N LEU A 65 10.09 -27.68 -50.91
CA LEU A 65 10.23 -27.65 -49.45
C LEU A 65 10.43 -26.25 -48.87
N LEU A 66 11.17 -25.36 -49.52
CA LEU A 66 11.46 -24.03 -48.95
C LEU A 66 10.20 -23.14 -48.88
N PRO A 67 9.37 -23.01 -49.94
CA PRO A 67 8.09 -22.30 -49.85
C PRO A 67 7.15 -22.91 -48.80
N LEU A 68 7.08 -24.25 -48.71
CA LEU A 68 6.29 -24.97 -47.71
C LEU A 68 6.70 -24.60 -46.28
N LEU A 69 7.99 -24.67 -45.96
CA LEU A 69 8.50 -24.36 -44.62
C LEU A 69 8.26 -22.90 -44.23
N ARG A 70 8.39 -21.96 -45.18
CA ARG A 70 8.05 -20.54 -44.96
C ARG A 70 6.58 -20.36 -44.61
N LEU A 71 5.70 -21.00 -45.38
CA LEU A 71 4.26 -20.91 -45.18
C LEU A 71 3.84 -21.56 -43.86
N LEU A 72 4.41 -22.72 -43.52
CA LEU A 72 4.20 -23.41 -42.25
C LEU A 72 4.63 -22.57 -41.06
N ALA A 73 5.82 -21.96 -41.09
CA ALA A 73 6.27 -21.08 -40.02
C ALA A 73 5.32 -19.88 -39.83
N ARG A 74 4.79 -19.34 -40.93
CA ARG A 74 3.87 -18.20 -40.93
C ARG A 74 2.48 -18.55 -40.39
N VAL A 75 1.89 -19.63 -40.90
CA VAL A 75 0.57 -20.10 -40.46
C VAL A 75 0.63 -20.57 -39.01
N GLY A 76 1.67 -21.35 -38.66
CA GLY A 76 1.82 -21.90 -37.33
C GLY A 76 2.00 -20.83 -36.24
N GLN A 77 2.62 -19.67 -36.54
CA GLN A 77 2.70 -18.54 -35.59
C GLN A 77 1.33 -18.07 -35.06
N ARG A 78 0.25 -18.32 -35.82
CA ARG A 78 -1.12 -17.93 -35.46
C ARG A 78 -1.99 -19.12 -35.04
N ASP A 79 -1.48 -20.34 -35.14
CA ASP A 79 -2.19 -21.57 -34.77
C ASP A 79 -1.72 -22.04 -33.39
N LYS A 80 -2.49 -21.73 -32.33
CA LYS A 80 -2.17 -22.13 -30.94
C LYS A 80 -2.01 -23.65 -30.76
N LYS A 81 -2.57 -24.46 -31.67
CA LYS A 81 -2.52 -25.94 -31.64
C LYS A 81 -1.50 -26.51 -32.63
N PHE A 82 -0.69 -25.68 -33.30
CA PHE A 82 0.22 -26.11 -34.35
C PHE A 82 1.17 -27.24 -33.91
N GLY A 83 1.81 -27.12 -32.74
CA GLY A 83 2.69 -28.16 -32.22
C GLY A 83 2.01 -29.53 -32.05
N LEU A 84 0.77 -29.54 -31.58
CA LEU A 84 -0.03 -30.77 -31.46
C LEU A 84 -0.39 -31.35 -32.83
N LYS A 85 -0.67 -30.50 -33.82
CA LYS A 85 -0.94 -30.92 -35.20
C LYS A 85 0.31 -31.53 -35.86
N VAL A 86 1.49 -30.98 -35.60
CA VAL A 86 2.77 -31.52 -36.07
C VAL A 86 3.01 -32.92 -35.52
N GLN A 87 2.70 -33.14 -34.24
CA GLN A 87 2.78 -34.46 -33.61
C GLN A 87 1.78 -35.46 -34.23
N LYS A 88 0.51 -35.05 -34.39
CA LYS A 88 -0.52 -35.89 -35.02
C LYS A 88 -0.21 -36.26 -36.48
N ALA A 89 0.46 -35.36 -37.20
CA ALA A 89 0.89 -35.59 -38.58
C ALA A 89 2.23 -36.37 -38.67
N GLU A 90 2.78 -36.83 -37.54
CA GLU A 90 4.09 -37.51 -37.45
C GLU A 90 5.24 -36.73 -38.11
N ALA A 91 5.11 -35.40 -38.19
CA ALA A 91 6.04 -34.54 -38.91
C ALA A 91 7.22 -34.04 -38.05
N THR A 92 7.21 -34.34 -36.74
CA THR A 92 8.23 -33.91 -35.78
C THR A 92 9.63 -34.36 -36.19
N ASP A 93 9.81 -35.65 -36.45
CA ASP A 93 11.11 -36.23 -36.80
C ASP A 93 11.54 -35.85 -38.23
N ILE A 94 10.57 -35.64 -39.13
CA ILE A 94 10.81 -35.14 -40.48
C ILE A 94 11.47 -33.75 -40.42
N ILE A 95 10.89 -32.82 -39.65
CA ILE A 95 11.41 -31.45 -39.51
C ILE A 95 12.81 -31.47 -38.88
N LEU A 96 13.04 -32.30 -37.85
CA LEU A 96 14.36 -32.44 -37.21
C LEU A 96 15.40 -33.08 -38.14
N SER A 97 15.02 -34.10 -38.90
CA SER A 97 15.88 -34.76 -39.89
C SER A 97 16.29 -33.80 -41.00
N LEU A 98 15.34 -33.03 -41.53
CA LEU A 98 15.62 -31.97 -42.52
C LEU A 98 16.58 -30.92 -41.96
N ALA A 99 16.43 -30.51 -40.70
CA ALA A 99 17.35 -29.58 -40.06
C ALA A 99 18.77 -30.17 -39.94
N ARG A 100 18.91 -31.45 -39.51
CA ARG A 100 20.20 -32.15 -39.40
C ARG A 100 20.93 -32.25 -40.74
N ARG A 101 20.20 -32.60 -41.81
CA ARG A 101 20.74 -32.74 -43.17
C ARG A 101 21.24 -31.41 -43.76
N ASN A 102 20.76 -30.27 -43.26
CA ASN A 102 21.06 -28.94 -43.80
C ASN A 102 22.00 -28.09 -42.91
N LEU A 103 22.74 -28.69 -41.97
CA LEU A 103 23.67 -27.94 -41.10
C LEU A 103 24.70 -27.10 -41.87
N GLY A 104 25.19 -27.59 -43.02
CA GLY A 104 26.10 -26.84 -43.91
C GLY A 104 25.41 -25.91 -44.92
N ARG A 105 24.07 -25.90 -45.00
CA ARG A 105 23.28 -25.11 -45.96
C ARG A 105 22.41 -24.09 -45.23
N HIS A 106 23.02 -22.98 -44.81
CA HIS A 106 22.40 -22.01 -43.88
C HIS A 106 21.06 -21.42 -44.33
N LEU A 107 20.83 -21.25 -45.64
CA LEU A 107 19.56 -20.76 -46.19
C LEU A 107 18.44 -21.79 -46.09
N HIS A 108 18.74 -23.09 -46.16
CA HIS A 108 17.74 -24.14 -45.95
C HIS A 108 17.45 -24.32 -44.47
N LEU A 109 18.52 -24.31 -43.66
CA LEU A 109 18.44 -24.48 -42.21
C LEU A 109 17.55 -23.42 -41.55
N ILE A 110 17.66 -22.15 -41.94
CA ILE A 110 16.86 -21.07 -41.32
C ILE A 110 15.35 -21.31 -41.42
N HIS A 111 14.88 -21.91 -42.53
CA HIS A 111 13.46 -22.21 -42.71
C HIS A 111 13.00 -23.38 -41.83
N CYS A 112 13.84 -24.40 -41.64
CA CYS A 112 13.58 -25.45 -40.66
C CYS A 112 13.54 -24.89 -39.23
N LEU A 113 14.46 -23.99 -38.88
CA LEU A 113 14.53 -23.37 -37.55
C LEU A 113 13.29 -22.52 -37.23
N TRP A 114 12.74 -21.80 -38.21
CA TRP A 114 11.49 -21.05 -38.01
C TRP A 114 10.30 -21.96 -37.71
N VAL A 115 10.19 -23.10 -38.40
CA VAL A 115 9.15 -24.09 -38.12
C VAL A 115 9.38 -24.71 -36.74
N LEU A 116 10.61 -25.10 -36.40
CA LEU A 116 10.95 -25.64 -35.07
C LEU A 116 10.58 -24.69 -33.94
N ARG A 117 10.88 -23.38 -34.07
CA ARG A 117 10.48 -22.36 -33.09
C ARG A 117 8.96 -22.33 -32.87
N VAL A 118 8.19 -22.45 -33.94
CA VAL A 118 6.74 -22.42 -33.91
C VAL A 118 6.16 -23.73 -33.35
N CYS A 119 6.75 -24.88 -33.67
CA CYS A 119 6.39 -26.15 -33.01
C CYS A 119 6.65 -26.07 -31.49
N ALA A 120 7.77 -25.47 -31.09
CA ALA A 120 8.20 -25.32 -29.70
C ALA A 120 7.43 -24.25 -28.91
N SER A 121 6.54 -23.45 -29.55
CA SER A 121 5.74 -22.47 -28.81
C SER A 121 4.74 -23.12 -27.86
N ASN A 122 4.39 -24.38 -28.09
CA ASN A 122 3.63 -25.22 -27.18
C ASN A 122 4.58 -26.01 -26.25
N VAL A 123 4.34 -25.96 -24.94
CA VAL A 123 5.22 -26.56 -23.92
C VAL A 123 5.33 -28.09 -24.04
N THR A 124 4.24 -28.80 -24.37
CA THR A 124 4.27 -30.26 -24.50
C THR A 124 5.04 -30.68 -25.74
N THR A 125 4.76 -30.05 -26.89
CA THR A 125 5.50 -30.30 -28.13
C THR A 125 6.98 -29.92 -28.01
N GLY A 126 7.28 -28.79 -27.36
CA GLY A 126 8.64 -28.39 -27.07
C GLY A 126 9.37 -29.45 -26.23
N THR A 127 8.70 -30.06 -25.26
CA THR A 127 9.28 -31.15 -24.44
C THR A 127 9.64 -32.36 -25.30
N THR A 128 8.74 -32.79 -26.20
CA THR A 128 9.01 -33.90 -27.14
C THR A 128 10.17 -33.58 -28.09
N LEU A 129 10.21 -32.39 -28.67
CA LEU A 129 11.32 -31.95 -29.52
C LEU A 129 12.66 -31.98 -28.75
N GLY A 130 12.65 -31.58 -27.48
CA GLY A 130 13.82 -31.65 -26.61
C GLY A 130 14.28 -33.09 -26.33
N ILE A 131 13.36 -34.05 -26.20
CA ILE A 131 13.69 -35.49 -26.08
C ILE A 131 14.32 -36.00 -27.38
N ASN A 132 13.77 -35.60 -28.54
CA ASN A 132 14.24 -36.05 -29.86
C ASN A 132 15.53 -35.35 -30.33
N GLY A 133 16.28 -34.71 -29.43
CA GLY A 133 17.60 -34.17 -29.71
C GLY A 133 17.61 -32.80 -30.41
N ALA A 134 16.52 -32.02 -30.31
CA ALA A 134 16.45 -30.69 -30.94
C ALA A 134 17.43 -29.69 -30.30
N MET A 135 17.65 -29.76 -28.98
CA MET A 135 18.52 -28.80 -28.29
C MET A 135 19.99 -28.98 -28.72
N GLU A 136 20.46 -30.22 -28.85
CA GLU A 136 21.78 -30.59 -29.34
C GLU A 136 22.04 -30.04 -30.73
N LEU A 137 21.05 -30.15 -31.62
CA LEU A 137 21.12 -29.58 -32.96
C LEU A 137 21.25 -28.05 -32.89
N LEU A 138 20.46 -27.39 -32.06
CA LEU A 138 20.52 -25.93 -31.93
C LEU A 138 21.86 -25.46 -31.35
N PHE A 139 22.39 -26.16 -30.33
CA PHE A 139 23.71 -25.85 -29.75
C PHE A 139 24.84 -25.96 -30.79
N LYS A 140 24.81 -26.97 -31.66
CA LYS A 140 25.76 -27.09 -32.80
C LYS A 140 25.70 -25.92 -33.79
N VAL A 141 24.56 -25.21 -33.87
CA VAL A 141 24.38 -24.06 -34.78
C VAL A 141 24.79 -22.75 -34.12
N ILE A 142 24.58 -22.61 -32.81
CA ILE A 142 24.85 -21.35 -32.08
C ILE A 142 26.27 -21.30 -31.47
N THR A 143 26.95 -22.44 -31.30
CA THR A 143 28.32 -22.52 -30.78
C THR A 143 29.28 -23.11 -31.82
N PRO A 144 30.53 -22.61 -31.92
CA PRO A 144 31.10 -21.47 -31.19
C PRO A 144 30.61 -20.11 -31.73
N TYR A 145 31.02 -19.02 -31.09
CA TYR A 145 30.75 -17.65 -31.54
C TYR A 145 31.13 -17.44 -33.02
N SER A 146 30.24 -16.82 -33.81
CA SER A 146 30.49 -16.53 -35.22
C SER A 146 29.66 -15.35 -35.74
N LYS A 147 30.31 -14.44 -36.47
CA LYS A 147 29.64 -13.38 -37.25
C LYS A 147 29.15 -13.86 -38.62
N ARG A 148 29.38 -15.13 -38.99
CA ARG A 148 28.88 -15.71 -40.24
C ARG A 148 27.43 -16.18 -40.05
N HIS A 149 26.58 -15.97 -41.06
CA HIS A 149 25.19 -16.45 -41.06
C HIS A 149 24.34 -16.04 -39.84
N VAL A 150 24.52 -14.80 -39.37
CA VAL A 150 23.85 -14.19 -38.21
C VAL A 150 22.33 -14.41 -38.18
N ARG A 151 21.66 -14.36 -39.34
CA ARG A 151 20.21 -14.61 -39.45
C ARG A 151 19.83 -16.03 -39.02
N THR A 152 20.65 -17.02 -39.36
CA THR A 152 20.48 -18.43 -39.00
C THR A 152 20.77 -18.64 -37.52
N VAL A 153 21.85 -18.05 -36.99
CA VAL A 153 22.18 -18.06 -35.56
C VAL A 153 21.03 -17.48 -34.73
N ARG A 154 20.52 -16.30 -35.11
CA ARG A 154 19.35 -15.68 -34.46
C ARG A 154 18.13 -16.61 -34.47
N ALA A 155 17.81 -17.21 -35.61
CA ALA A 155 16.67 -18.14 -35.70
C ALA A 155 16.85 -19.38 -34.80
N ALA A 156 18.07 -19.88 -34.67
CA ALA A 156 18.37 -21.01 -33.79
C ALA A 156 18.23 -20.64 -32.31
N ILE A 157 18.70 -19.46 -31.89
CA ILE A 157 18.54 -18.95 -30.52
C ILE A 157 17.06 -18.75 -30.18
N GLU A 158 16.26 -18.19 -31.10
CA GLU A 158 14.82 -18.02 -30.88
C GLU A 158 14.09 -19.37 -30.75
N ALA A 159 14.48 -20.37 -31.56
CA ALA A 159 13.95 -21.73 -31.44
C ALA A 159 14.35 -22.37 -30.10
N LEU A 160 15.60 -22.15 -29.65
CA LEU A 160 16.09 -22.64 -28.36
C LEU A 160 15.33 -22.00 -27.19
N ALA A 161 15.13 -20.67 -27.21
CA ALA A 161 14.36 -19.96 -26.22
C ALA A 161 12.92 -20.51 -26.12
N ALA A 162 12.28 -20.80 -27.26
CA ALA A 162 10.96 -21.43 -27.30
C ALA A 162 10.96 -22.82 -26.63
N LEU A 163 11.95 -23.67 -26.94
CA LEU A 163 12.08 -25.00 -26.31
C LEU A 163 12.30 -24.92 -24.79
N LEU A 164 13.07 -23.93 -24.32
CA LEU A 164 13.41 -23.76 -22.92
C LEU A 164 12.25 -23.28 -22.05
N LYS A 165 11.14 -22.81 -22.65
CA LYS A 165 9.89 -22.56 -21.90
C LYS A 165 9.40 -23.79 -21.14
N SER A 166 9.70 -25.00 -21.64
CA SER A 166 9.46 -26.24 -20.91
C SER A 166 10.45 -26.40 -19.75
N LYS A 167 9.92 -26.60 -18.53
CA LYS A 167 10.72 -26.92 -17.35
C LYS A 167 11.56 -28.20 -17.53
N SER A 168 11.01 -29.20 -18.24
CA SER A 168 11.70 -30.45 -18.53
C SER A 168 12.92 -30.21 -19.43
N ASN A 169 12.79 -29.36 -20.44
CA ASN A 169 13.91 -28.97 -21.30
C ASN A 169 14.92 -28.07 -20.59
N SER A 170 14.45 -27.13 -19.76
CA SER A 170 15.34 -26.33 -18.91
C SER A 170 16.19 -27.23 -18.00
N ARG A 171 15.61 -28.27 -17.39
CA ARG A 171 16.36 -29.27 -16.61
C ARG A 171 17.37 -30.04 -17.47
N ARG A 172 16.97 -30.49 -18.67
CA ARG A 172 17.90 -31.15 -19.62
C ARG A 172 19.06 -30.24 -20.02
N ALA A 173 18.79 -28.95 -20.25
CA ALA A 173 19.82 -27.99 -20.61
C ALA A 173 20.84 -27.80 -19.48
N VAL A 174 20.37 -27.69 -18.23
CA VAL A 174 21.25 -27.62 -17.06
C VAL A 174 22.09 -28.89 -16.93
N ASN A 175 21.48 -30.07 -16.97
CA ASN A 175 22.19 -31.35 -16.84
C ASN A 175 23.23 -31.61 -17.93
N ARG A 176 23.12 -30.94 -19.08
CA ARG A 176 24.05 -31.05 -20.21
C ARG A 176 25.13 -29.96 -20.24
N GLY A 177 25.18 -29.09 -19.23
CA GLY A 177 26.17 -28.01 -19.14
C GLY A 177 25.87 -26.78 -20.02
N TYR A 178 24.73 -26.76 -20.71
CA TYR A 178 24.38 -25.72 -21.68
C TYR A 178 24.22 -24.33 -21.07
N LEU A 179 23.92 -24.22 -19.77
CA LEU A 179 23.83 -22.93 -19.09
C LEU A 179 25.17 -22.18 -19.15
N GLY A 180 26.27 -22.85 -18.82
CA GLY A 180 27.61 -22.25 -18.85
C GLY A 180 28.04 -21.86 -20.26
N ASP A 181 27.69 -22.68 -21.27
CA ASP A 181 27.94 -22.36 -22.67
C ASP A 181 27.15 -21.13 -23.13
N LEU A 182 25.89 -20.99 -22.70
CA LEU A 182 25.06 -19.81 -23.02
C LEU A 182 25.60 -18.53 -22.37
N LEU A 183 26.10 -18.60 -21.13
CA LEU A 183 26.75 -17.47 -20.45
C LEU A 183 28.02 -17.03 -21.20
N ARG A 184 28.90 -17.99 -21.54
CA ARG A 184 30.11 -17.72 -22.33
C ARG A 184 29.77 -17.11 -23.69
N LEU A 185 28.82 -17.71 -24.41
CA LEU A 185 28.39 -17.20 -25.72
C LEU A 185 27.78 -15.79 -25.61
N TYR A 186 26.98 -15.51 -24.58
CA TYR A 186 26.46 -14.17 -24.33
C TYR A 186 27.59 -13.15 -24.12
N GLN A 187 28.59 -13.51 -23.31
CA GLN A 187 29.75 -12.67 -23.04
C GLN A 187 30.57 -12.39 -24.32
N ASP A 188 30.77 -13.40 -25.16
CA ASP A 188 31.45 -13.26 -26.45
C ASP A 188 30.69 -12.29 -27.38
N TRP A 189 29.37 -12.44 -27.49
CA TRP A 189 28.54 -11.51 -28.26
C TRP A 189 28.55 -10.10 -27.69
N HIS A 190 28.53 -9.96 -26.36
CA HIS A 190 28.55 -8.66 -25.71
C HIS A 190 29.88 -7.92 -25.94
N ARG A 191 31.02 -8.58 -25.72
CA ARG A 191 32.36 -7.99 -25.90
C ARG A 191 32.66 -7.59 -27.34
N ASN A 192 32.14 -8.35 -28.32
CA ASN A 192 32.42 -8.15 -29.74
C ASN A 192 31.37 -7.30 -30.49
N ASP A 193 30.30 -6.87 -29.83
CA ASP A 193 29.21 -6.05 -30.39
C ASP A 193 29.29 -4.59 -29.95
N VAL A 194 30.47 -3.97 -30.13
CA VAL A 194 30.75 -2.58 -29.73
C VAL A 194 29.77 -1.59 -30.38
N SER A 195 29.32 -1.86 -31.61
CA SER A 195 28.36 -1.02 -32.35
C SER A 195 26.88 -1.36 -32.05
N ASN A 196 26.59 -2.32 -31.16
CA ASN A 196 25.23 -2.77 -30.84
C ASN A 196 24.39 -3.21 -32.07
N ASN A 197 25.03 -3.82 -33.08
CA ASN A 197 24.38 -4.32 -34.28
C ASN A 197 23.69 -5.68 -34.06
N TYR A 198 24.00 -6.37 -32.97
CA TYR A 198 23.54 -7.74 -32.67
C TYR A 198 22.68 -7.83 -31.40
N ILE A 199 22.01 -6.74 -31.01
CA ILE A 199 21.09 -6.67 -29.85
C ILE A 199 20.09 -7.83 -29.83
N CYS A 200 19.50 -8.21 -30.97
CA CYS A 200 18.52 -9.30 -31.03
C CYS A 200 19.12 -10.66 -30.62
N ILE A 201 20.40 -10.91 -30.94
CA ILE A 201 21.10 -12.14 -30.55
C ILE A 201 21.35 -12.14 -29.05
N ARG A 202 21.93 -11.05 -28.52
CA ARG A 202 22.15 -10.86 -27.08
C ARG A 202 20.85 -11.05 -26.29
N ARG A 203 19.74 -10.44 -26.75
CA ARG A 203 18.41 -10.60 -26.17
C ARG A 203 17.92 -12.05 -26.22
N GLY A 204 18.10 -12.74 -27.35
CA GLY A 204 17.71 -14.15 -27.49
C GLY A 204 18.45 -15.08 -26.52
N LEU A 205 19.75 -14.85 -26.32
CA LEU A 205 20.56 -15.62 -25.36
C LEU A 205 20.10 -15.36 -23.92
N LEU A 206 19.83 -14.09 -23.57
CA LEU A 206 19.26 -13.74 -22.27
C LEU A 206 17.89 -14.35 -22.05
N LEU A 207 17.03 -14.44 -23.08
CA LEU A 207 15.75 -15.14 -22.97
C LEU A 207 15.92 -16.63 -22.67
N CYS A 208 16.93 -17.28 -23.27
CA CYS A 208 17.28 -18.66 -22.92
C CYS A 208 17.66 -18.79 -21.44
N LEU A 209 18.54 -17.92 -20.93
CA LEU A 209 18.94 -17.89 -19.52
C LEU A 209 17.75 -17.58 -18.59
N LYS A 210 16.88 -16.64 -18.97
CA LYS A 210 15.64 -16.31 -18.24
C LYS A 210 14.71 -17.51 -18.09
N HIS A 211 14.59 -18.34 -19.11
CA HIS A 211 13.78 -19.55 -19.05
C HIS A 211 14.42 -20.64 -18.19
N ILE A 212 15.73 -20.86 -18.32
CA ILE A 212 16.45 -21.86 -17.52
C ILE A 212 16.39 -21.50 -16.02
N THR A 213 16.52 -20.23 -15.67
CA THR A 213 16.46 -19.74 -14.28
C THR A 213 15.05 -19.76 -13.66
N ASN A 214 14.02 -20.15 -14.41
CA ASN A 214 12.68 -20.41 -13.84
C ASN A 214 12.65 -21.66 -12.93
N ILE A 215 13.57 -22.61 -13.14
CA ILE A 215 13.70 -23.79 -12.28
C ILE A 215 14.79 -23.57 -11.24
N GLN A 216 14.61 -24.15 -10.05
CA GLN A 216 15.57 -24.05 -8.94
C GLN A 216 16.99 -24.49 -9.33
N LEU A 217 17.12 -25.69 -9.88
CA LEU A 217 18.40 -26.22 -10.36
C LEU A 217 19.11 -25.28 -11.36
N GLY A 218 18.32 -24.56 -12.18
CA GLY A 218 18.85 -23.57 -13.11
C GLY A 218 19.38 -22.31 -12.43
N ARG A 219 18.75 -21.86 -11.33
CA ARG A 219 19.25 -20.74 -10.52
C ARG A 219 20.53 -21.12 -9.78
N GLU A 220 20.56 -22.30 -9.16
CA GLU A 220 21.74 -22.82 -8.47
C GLU A 220 22.94 -22.96 -9.43
N THR A 221 22.71 -23.55 -10.61
CA THR A 221 23.75 -23.68 -11.63
C THR A 221 24.19 -22.32 -12.18
N PHE A 222 23.26 -21.37 -12.33
CA PHE A 222 23.57 -20.00 -12.75
C PHE A 222 24.48 -19.29 -11.73
N LEU A 223 24.18 -19.41 -10.44
CA LEU A 223 25.02 -18.88 -9.36
C LEU A 223 26.39 -19.54 -9.34
N GLY A 224 26.44 -20.88 -9.41
CA GLY A 224 27.71 -21.64 -9.45
C GLY A 224 28.57 -21.36 -10.68
N SER A 225 27.98 -20.84 -11.77
CA SER A 225 28.69 -20.46 -13.01
C SER A 225 29.08 -18.97 -13.06
N GLN A 226 29.09 -18.26 -11.91
CA GLN A 226 29.34 -16.81 -11.84
C GLN A 226 28.38 -15.98 -12.71
N GLY A 227 27.18 -16.50 -12.98
CA GLY A 227 26.21 -15.86 -13.89
C GLY A 227 25.80 -14.46 -13.42
N THR A 228 25.70 -14.26 -12.10
CA THR A 228 25.38 -12.96 -11.49
C THR A 228 26.45 -11.92 -11.83
N GLU A 229 27.73 -12.25 -11.66
CA GLU A 229 28.86 -11.36 -11.94
C GLU A 229 28.99 -11.05 -13.44
N ILE A 230 28.88 -12.08 -14.30
CA ILE A 230 28.93 -11.93 -15.76
C ILE A 230 27.84 -10.98 -16.24
N LEU A 231 26.59 -11.21 -15.83
CA LEU A 231 25.46 -10.41 -16.27
C LEU A 231 25.49 -9.01 -15.66
N PHE A 232 25.84 -8.87 -14.38
CA PHE A 232 25.95 -7.56 -13.71
C PHE A 232 27.00 -6.68 -14.40
N THR A 233 28.19 -7.22 -14.67
CA THR A 233 29.27 -6.50 -15.35
C THR A 233 28.86 -6.07 -16.75
N SER A 234 28.19 -6.96 -17.50
CA SER A 234 27.79 -6.70 -18.89
C SER A 234 26.82 -5.53 -19.09
N ILE A 235 26.07 -5.17 -18.05
CA ILE A 235 25.09 -4.09 -18.13
C ILE A 235 25.61 -2.76 -17.60
N GLN A 236 26.71 -2.74 -16.83
CA GLN A 236 27.28 -1.49 -16.31
C GLN A 236 27.61 -0.52 -17.45
N ASP A 237 28.25 -1.03 -18.51
CA ASP A 237 28.62 -0.27 -19.70
C ASP A 237 27.40 0.16 -20.54
N CYS A 238 26.22 -0.40 -20.26
CA CYS A 238 25.00 -0.21 -21.04
C CYS A 238 23.98 0.71 -20.36
N LEU A 239 24.13 1.04 -19.07
CA LEU A 239 23.06 1.67 -18.24
C LEU A 239 22.53 3.00 -18.80
N PHE A 240 23.36 3.75 -19.51
CA PHE A 240 22.99 5.07 -20.06
C PHE A 240 22.41 5.00 -21.48
N CYS A 241 22.38 3.82 -22.12
CA CYS A 241 21.91 3.66 -23.49
C CYS A 241 20.46 3.16 -23.55
N LYS A 242 19.51 4.06 -23.89
CA LYS A 242 18.07 3.71 -24.01
C LYS A 242 17.79 2.59 -25.01
N ASN A 243 18.57 2.48 -26.08
CA ASN A 243 18.42 1.40 -27.08
C ASN A 243 18.66 -0.01 -26.50
N LEU A 244 19.34 -0.09 -25.35
CA LEU A 244 19.66 -1.34 -24.66
C LEU A 244 18.70 -1.67 -23.51
N ASP A 245 17.65 -0.87 -23.27
CA ASP A 245 16.66 -1.11 -22.22
C ASP A 245 16.08 -2.54 -22.23
N PRO A 246 15.73 -3.16 -23.37
CA PRO A 246 15.24 -4.55 -23.37
C PRO A 246 16.25 -5.57 -22.83
N ILE A 247 17.55 -5.33 -23.07
CA ILE A 247 18.63 -6.16 -22.55
C ILE A 247 18.74 -5.94 -21.04
N ILE A 248 18.82 -4.68 -20.61
CA ILE A 248 18.98 -4.31 -19.20
C ILE A 248 17.82 -4.84 -18.37
N THR A 249 16.57 -4.70 -18.85
CA THR A 249 15.37 -5.23 -18.18
C THR A 249 15.43 -6.75 -18.06
N THR A 250 15.81 -7.47 -19.12
CA THR A 250 15.90 -8.94 -19.09
C THR A 250 16.99 -9.41 -18.11
N VAL A 251 18.16 -8.76 -18.12
CA VAL A 251 19.24 -9.03 -17.16
C VAL A 251 18.76 -8.77 -15.74
N THR A 252 18.17 -7.60 -15.47
CA THR A 252 17.67 -7.23 -14.13
C THR A 252 16.66 -8.27 -13.62
N GLN A 253 15.77 -8.76 -14.47
CA GLN A 253 14.83 -9.84 -14.12
C GLN A 253 15.52 -11.16 -13.77
N ILE A 254 16.54 -11.56 -14.54
CA ILE A 254 17.32 -12.78 -14.25
C ILE A 254 18.04 -12.63 -12.93
N LEU A 255 18.72 -11.50 -12.73
CA LEU A 255 19.53 -11.25 -11.55
C LEU A 255 18.67 -11.20 -10.28
N ARG A 256 17.52 -10.50 -10.29
CA ARG A 256 16.57 -10.49 -9.15
C ARG A 256 16.06 -11.90 -8.82
N LYS A 257 15.68 -12.66 -9.85
CA LYS A 257 15.17 -14.02 -9.70
C LYS A 257 16.21 -14.99 -9.13
N CYS A 258 17.48 -14.79 -9.48
CA CYS A 258 18.58 -15.62 -9.01
C CYS A 258 19.20 -15.11 -7.71
N TYR A 259 18.75 -13.97 -7.19
CA TYR A 259 19.24 -13.45 -5.92
C TYR A 259 18.86 -14.42 -4.78
N PRO A 260 19.81 -14.82 -3.90
CA PRO A 260 19.54 -15.72 -2.79
C PRO A 260 18.46 -15.18 -1.84
N LYS A 261 17.47 -16.00 -1.50
CA LYS A 261 16.42 -15.62 -0.55
C LYS A 261 16.93 -15.78 0.88
N GLU A 262 16.68 -14.79 1.72
CA GLU A 262 17.13 -14.76 3.13
C GLU A 262 15.98 -14.38 4.08
N PRO A 263 15.98 -14.84 5.33
CA PRO A 263 15.06 -14.33 6.34
C PRO A 263 15.41 -12.87 6.70
N LEU A 264 14.45 -12.14 7.29
CA LEU A 264 14.75 -10.82 7.85
C LEU A 264 15.79 -10.94 8.98
N PRO A 265 16.71 -9.96 9.17
CA PRO A 265 17.73 -10.00 10.22
C PRO A 265 17.16 -9.61 11.60
N VAL A 266 16.14 -10.35 12.04
CA VAL A 266 15.48 -10.29 13.35
C VAL A 266 15.31 -11.71 13.89
N VAL A 267 15.32 -11.86 15.20
CA VAL A 267 15.14 -13.17 15.87
C VAL A 267 13.75 -13.77 15.58
N THR A 268 12.73 -12.91 15.55
CA THR A 268 11.34 -13.29 15.29
C THR A 268 10.63 -12.21 14.49
N VAL A 269 9.73 -12.61 13.58
CA VAL A 269 8.88 -11.69 12.82
C VAL A 269 7.67 -11.18 13.62
N ARG A 270 7.40 -11.75 14.80
CA ARG A 270 6.37 -11.22 15.71
C ARG A 270 6.81 -9.86 16.24
N SER A 271 5.84 -9.04 16.63
CA SER A 271 6.10 -7.74 17.26
C SER A 271 7.02 -7.88 18.47
N SER A 272 7.91 -6.90 18.65
CA SER A 272 8.70 -6.74 19.89
C SER A 272 7.82 -6.41 21.10
N TYR A 273 6.56 -6.04 20.86
CA TYR A 273 5.59 -5.72 21.91
C TYR A 273 4.50 -6.80 21.97
N SER A 274 4.27 -7.30 23.18
CA SER A 274 3.18 -8.22 23.49
C SER A 274 2.27 -7.62 24.55
N PHE A 275 0.97 -7.85 24.43
CA PHE A 275 -0.02 -7.41 25.42
C PHE A 275 -0.86 -8.62 25.90
N PRO A 276 -1.00 -8.84 27.21
CA PRO A 276 -1.79 -9.95 27.73
C PRO A 276 -3.29 -9.72 27.49
N LEU A 277 -3.98 -10.72 26.93
CA LEU A 277 -5.41 -10.62 26.64
C LEU A 277 -6.28 -11.18 27.79
N PRO A 278 -7.43 -10.55 28.10
CA PRO A 278 -8.37 -11.08 29.08
C PRO A 278 -8.83 -12.51 28.70
N GLY A 279 -8.88 -13.42 29.68
CA GLY A 279 -9.31 -14.81 29.48
C GLY A 279 -8.20 -15.81 29.15
N ASN A 280 -6.98 -15.35 28.83
CA ASN A 280 -5.80 -16.20 28.73
C ASN A 280 -5.05 -16.23 30.07
N ALA A 281 -5.58 -17.00 31.04
CA ALA A 281 -4.73 -17.48 32.13
C ALA A 281 -3.79 -18.55 31.53
N GLU A 282 -2.49 -18.41 31.76
CA GLU A 282 -1.38 -19.18 31.16
C GLU A 282 -0.85 -18.65 29.81
N ALA A 283 -0.22 -17.48 29.85
CA ALA A 283 1.02 -17.29 29.11
C ALA A 283 2.06 -16.83 30.12
N GLU A 284 2.90 -17.78 30.58
CA GLU A 284 4.15 -17.40 31.23
C GLU A 284 4.91 -16.40 30.34
N PRO A 285 5.75 -15.51 30.91
CA PRO A 285 6.79 -14.90 30.09
C PRO A 285 7.57 -16.03 29.40
N PRO A 286 8.21 -15.83 28.24
CA PRO A 286 9.10 -16.85 27.73
C PRO A 286 10.17 -17.09 28.80
N CYS A 287 10.06 -18.21 29.52
CA CYS A 287 11.11 -18.66 30.41
C CYS A 287 12.39 -18.79 29.57
N GLU A 288 13.44 -18.11 30.02
CA GLU A 288 14.82 -18.50 29.76
C GLU A 288 14.92 -20.01 30.03
N GLY A 289 14.97 -20.83 28.97
CA GLY A 289 14.73 -22.25 29.15
C GLY A 289 14.77 -23.11 27.89
N CYS A 290 15.58 -22.74 26.90
CA CYS A 290 16.20 -23.67 25.95
C CYS A 290 17.49 -23.06 25.38
N GLU A 291 18.31 -22.50 26.26
CA GLU A 291 19.72 -22.24 25.97
C GLU A 291 20.54 -23.43 26.45
N GLY A 292 21.05 -24.21 25.50
CA GLY A 292 21.90 -25.34 25.81
C GLY A 292 22.25 -26.25 24.64
N ALA A 293 22.39 -25.71 23.41
CA ALA A 293 22.90 -26.51 22.28
C ALA A 293 23.49 -25.65 21.14
N TRP A 294 24.27 -24.60 21.43
CA TRP A 294 25.02 -23.86 20.40
C TRP A 294 26.54 -24.08 20.47
N HIS A 295 26.99 -25.07 21.25
CA HIS A 295 28.40 -25.46 21.34
C HIS A 295 28.59 -26.98 21.20
N THR A 296 28.02 -27.60 20.17
CA THR A 296 28.43 -28.94 19.73
C THR A 296 28.39 -29.05 18.21
N GLN A 297 29.26 -29.91 17.68
CA GLN A 297 29.48 -30.17 16.25
C GLN A 297 28.21 -30.64 15.50
N GLU A 298 27.14 -30.99 16.23
CA GLU A 298 25.81 -31.33 15.71
C GLU A 298 24.93 -30.10 15.41
N GLY A 299 25.12 -28.96 16.10
CA GLY A 299 24.38 -27.72 15.83
C GLY A 299 24.71 -27.13 14.45
N LEU A 300 25.96 -27.32 14.00
CA LEU A 300 26.38 -26.97 12.65
C LEU A 300 25.72 -27.87 11.59
N HIS A 301 25.47 -29.14 11.92
CA HIS A 301 24.80 -30.10 11.05
C HIS A 301 23.30 -29.80 10.91
N ILE A 302 22.64 -29.37 11.99
CA ILE A 302 21.24 -28.93 11.97
C ILE A 302 21.09 -27.59 11.24
N PHE A 303 22.04 -26.66 11.38
CA PHE A 303 22.07 -25.41 10.61
C PHE A 303 22.28 -25.68 9.11
N LEU A 304 23.19 -26.59 8.74
CA LEU A 304 23.38 -27.07 7.37
C LEU A 304 22.16 -27.83 6.84
N CYS A 305 21.49 -28.65 7.66
CA CYS A 305 20.29 -29.37 7.29
C CYS A 305 19.08 -28.44 7.11
N LEU A 306 18.89 -27.42 7.97
CA LEU A 306 17.86 -26.39 7.79
C LEU A 306 18.16 -25.52 6.58
N TYR A 307 19.42 -25.16 6.35
CA TYR A 307 19.85 -24.49 5.11
C TYR A 307 19.54 -25.35 3.87
N PHE A 308 19.77 -26.67 3.93
CA PHE A 308 19.42 -27.61 2.86
C PHE A 308 17.90 -27.83 2.69
N PHE A 309 17.13 -27.79 3.79
CA PHE A 309 15.68 -28.01 3.77
C PHE A 309 14.93 -26.77 3.25
N PHE A 310 15.35 -25.57 3.65
CA PHE A 310 14.79 -24.30 3.17
C PHE A 310 15.17 -23.99 1.72
N THR A 311 16.36 -24.40 1.27
CA THR A 311 16.73 -24.33 -0.15
C THR A 311 15.92 -25.30 -1.00
N SER A 312 15.52 -26.47 -0.48
CA SER A 312 14.82 -27.52 -1.26
C SER A 312 13.32 -27.28 -1.59
N ALA A 313 12.68 -26.24 -1.04
CA ALA A 313 11.23 -26.03 -1.14
C ALA A 313 10.83 -24.72 -1.86
N GLY A 314 11.43 -24.43 -3.02
CA GLY A 314 11.15 -23.22 -3.81
C GLY A 314 10.12 -23.40 -4.94
N GLY A 315 8.83 -23.34 -4.63
CA GLY A 315 7.72 -23.37 -5.59
C GLY A 315 7.31 -21.99 -6.14
N TYR A 316 7.27 -21.87 -7.47
CA TYR A 316 6.56 -20.92 -8.34
C TYR A 316 6.61 -19.41 -8.07
N GLU A 317 7.38 -18.70 -8.90
CA GLU A 317 7.18 -17.28 -9.19
C GLU A 317 7.35 -17.02 -10.69
N SER A 318 6.31 -16.46 -11.31
CA SER A 318 6.33 -15.95 -12.68
C SER A 318 6.47 -14.44 -12.61
N ASP A 319 7.69 -13.94 -12.76
CA ASP A 319 7.93 -12.53 -13.06
C ASP A 319 7.48 -12.23 -14.50
N GLY A 320 6.22 -11.83 -14.62
CA GLY A 320 5.63 -11.25 -15.81
C GLY A 320 4.99 -9.91 -15.44
N GLU A 321 5.67 -8.82 -15.75
CA GLU A 321 5.02 -7.54 -16.07
C GLU A 321 4.37 -7.70 -17.45
N GLU A 322 3.31 -8.50 -17.56
CA GLU A 322 2.30 -8.41 -18.61
C GLU A 322 0.96 -8.77 -17.95
N GLU A 323 0.03 -7.82 -18.01
CA GLU A 323 -1.36 -7.95 -17.59
C GLU A 323 -2.01 -9.14 -18.30
N ASP A 324 -2.58 -10.05 -17.53
CA ASP A 324 -3.77 -10.80 -17.92
C ASP A 324 -4.72 -10.71 -16.70
N GLU A 325 -5.71 -9.83 -16.81
CA GLU A 325 -6.92 -9.86 -15.97
C GLU A 325 -7.63 -11.19 -16.20
N ASN A 326 -7.32 -12.19 -15.38
CA ASN A 326 -8.18 -13.34 -15.06
C ASN A 326 -7.46 -14.18 -14.01
N ASN A 327 -7.64 -13.82 -12.74
CA ASN A 327 -7.26 -14.66 -11.62
C ASN A 327 -8.52 -14.98 -10.82
N ASP A 328 -9.28 -15.97 -11.30
CA ASP A 328 -10.28 -16.64 -10.50
C ASP A 328 -9.54 -17.47 -9.44
N ASN A 329 -9.58 -16.99 -8.20
CA ASN A 329 -9.18 -17.74 -7.03
C ASN A 329 -10.07 -18.98 -6.92
N VAL A 330 -9.48 -20.17 -7.15
CA VAL A 330 -10.07 -21.41 -6.66
C VAL A 330 -9.65 -21.57 -5.21
N GLU A 331 -10.39 -20.93 -4.31
CA GLU A 331 -10.36 -21.27 -2.90
C GLU A 331 -11.08 -22.61 -2.67
N SER A 332 -10.54 -23.35 -1.70
CA SER A 332 -11.05 -24.59 -1.15
C SER A 332 -12.52 -24.48 -0.77
N ARG A 333 -13.27 -25.54 -1.06
CA ARG A 333 -14.67 -25.76 -0.64
C ARG A 333 -14.84 -25.60 0.88
N GLU A 334 -15.11 -24.38 1.31
CA GLU A 334 -15.90 -24.06 2.49
C GLU A 334 -17.26 -23.58 1.99
N GLU A 335 -18.33 -24.00 2.65
CA GLU A 335 -19.72 -23.90 2.20
C GLU A 335 -20.08 -22.52 1.59
N ASP A 336 -20.73 -22.53 0.41
CA ASP A 336 -21.12 -21.36 -0.37
C ASP A 336 -22.08 -20.42 0.41
N TYR A 337 -21.52 -19.53 1.24
CA TYR A 337 -22.21 -18.33 1.70
C TYR A 337 -22.08 -17.25 0.63
N ASP A 338 -22.94 -17.30 -0.38
CA ASP A 338 -23.05 -16.25 -1.39
C ASP A 338 -23.89 -15.08 -0.83
N LEU A 339 -23.23 -13.95 -0.57
CA LEU A 339 -23.85 -12.69 -0.15
C LEU A 339 -24.09 -11.74 -1.33
N GLU A 340 -23.43 -11.96 -2.47
CA GLU A 340 -23.39 -11.04 -3.60
C GLU A 340 -24.53 -11.32 -4.58
N THR A 341 -25.13 -12.51 -4.54
CA THR A 341 -26.30 -12.87 -5.34
C THR A 341 -27.61 -13.04 -4.56
N ASP A 342 -27.54 -13.15 -3.23
CA ASP A 342 -28.68 -13.45 -2.35
C ASP A 342 -29.37 -12.19 -1.80
N VAL A 343 -30.49 -11.82 -2.44
CA VAL A 343 -31.29 -10.63 -2.10
C VAL A 343 -31.89 -10.72 -0.69
N ASP A 344 -32.26 -11.91 -0.25
CA ASP A 344 -32.90 -12.10 1.06
C ASP A 344 -31.88 -11.93 2.19
N LYS A 345 -30.63 -12.36 1.98
CA LYS A 345 -29.52 -12.06 2.89
C LYS A 345 -29.16 -10.58 2.94
N LEU A 346 -29.25 -9.84 1.83
CA LEU A 346 -29.01 -8.40 1.79
C LEU A 346 -30.14 -7.59 2.44
N ARG A 347 -31.38 -8.10 2.40
CA ARG A 347 -32.55 -7.44 3.00
C ARG A 347 -32.81 -7.82 4.46
N SER A 348 -32.40 -9.02 4.88
CA SER A 348 -32.64 -9.50 6.23
C SER A 348 -31.88 -8.67 7.26
N ARG A 349 -32.60 -8.25 8.30
CA ARG A 349 -32.02 -7.58 9.47
C ARG A 349 -31.74 -8.65 10.51
N PRO A 350 -30.47 -8.90 10.87
CA PRO A 350 -30.15 -9.88 11.89
C PRO A 350 -30.68 -9.44 13.26
N VAL A 351 -30.85 -10.42 14.15
CA VAL A 351 -31.18 -10.21 15.57
C VAL A 351 -30.03 -9.46 16.24
N LEU A 352 -30.32 -8.70 17.31
CA LEU A 352 -29.30 -8.04 18.11
C LEU A 352 -28.21 -9.04 18.54
N ASP A 353 -26.95 -8.63 18.46
CA ASP A 353 -25.80 -9.42 18.92
C ASP A 353 -25.64 -9.43 20.45
N ARG A 354 -26.61 -8.85 21.17
CA ARG A 354 -26.67 -8.71 22.62
C ARG A 354 -28.12 -8.59 23.11
N PRO A 355 -28.39 -8.85 24.39
CA PRO A 355 -29.71 -8.65 24.99
C PRO A 355 -30.16 -7.18 24.93
N GLU A 356 -31.46 -6.95 24.75
CA GLU A 356 -32.03 -5.59 24.67
C GLU A 356 -31.95 -4.87 26.02
N GLU A 357 -31.98 -5.63 27.13
CA GLU A 357 -31.82 -5.12 28.49
C GLU A 357 -30.47 -4.42 28.70
N GLU A 358 -29.43 -4.85 27.98
CA GLU A 358 -28.12 -4.21 28.03
C GLU A 358 -28.12 -2.84 27.33
N LEU A 359 -29.10 -2.52 26.49
CA LEU A 359 -29.11 -1.23 25.78
C LEU A 359 -29.43 -0.05 26.70
N GLY A 360 -30.14 -0.27 27.81
CA GLY A 360 -30.53 0.78 28.75
C GLY A 360 -29.36 1.58 29.31
N GLN A 361 -28.17 0.97 29.42
CA GLN A 361 -26.95 1.65 29.90
C GLN A 361 -26.51 2.83 29.01
N TYR A 362 -26.89 2.83 27.72
CA TYR A 362 -26.51 3.87 26.78
C TYR A 362 -27.40 5.12 26.87
N GLU A 363 -28.49 5.10 27.64
CA GLU A 363 -29.29 6.29 27.96
C GLU A 363 -28.42 7.39 28.59
N ALA A 364 -27.49 7.01 29.47
CA ALA A 364 -26.53 7.92 30.09
C ALA A 364 -25.61 8.63 29.08
N MET A 365 -25.48 8.11 27.86
CA MET A 365 -24.70 8.70 26.76
C MET A 365 -25.53 9.64 25.87
N CYS A 366 -26.81 9.82 26.16
CA CYS A 366 -27.74 10.70 25.46
C CYS A 366 -28.43 11.72 26.41
N PRO A 367 -27.68 12.43 27.29
CA PRO A 367 -28.27 13.37 28.24
C PRO A 367 -29.06 14.49 27.55
N GLU A 368 -28.72 14.80 26.30
CA GLU A 368 -29.45 15.77 25.46
C GLU A 368 -30.87 15.34 25.10
N LEU A 369 -31.32 14.12 25.45
CA LEU A 369 -32.70 13.67 25.31
C LEU A 369 -33.49 13.76 26.64
N SER A 370 -32.81 14.01 27.77
CA SER A 370 -33.41 13.97 29.10
C SER A 370 -33.95 15.34 29.54
N HIS A 371 -34.93 15.35 30.45
CA HIS A 371 -35.63 16.57 30.90
C HIS A 371 -34.91 17.34 32.02
N ASN A 372 -33.76 16.86 32.52
CA ASN A 372 -33.14 17.36 33.75
C ASN A 372 -31.88 18.19 33.45
N PHE A 373 -32.06 19.50 33.21
CA PHE A 373 -30.98 20.47 32.91
C PHE A 373 -30.48 21.23 34.16
N GLN A 374 -30.49 20.62 35.34
CA GLN A 374 -29.94 21.26 36.56
C GLN A 374 -28.41 21.49 36.48
N GLU A 375 -27.68 20.83 35.58
CA GLU A 375 -26.23 21.04 35.38
C GLU A 375 -25.86 22.32 34.60
N LEU A 376 -26.82 23.10 34.08
CA LEU A 376 -26.55 24.42 33.48
C LEU A 376 -26.45 25.56 34.51
N GLU A 377 -26.61 25.27 35.80
CA GLU A 377 -26.75 26.27 36.86
C GLU A 377 -25.50 26.54 37.71
N SER A 378 -24.34 25.93 37.45
CA SER A 378 -23.11 26.25 38.23
C SER A 378 -22.13 27.14 37.48
N GLU A 379 -22.32 28.46 37.54
CA GLU A 379 -21.24 29.45 37.66
C GLU A 379 -21.81 30.63 38.48
N PRO A 380 -21.24 31.01 39.63
CA PRO A 380 -21.74 32.14 40.39
C PRO A 380 -21.35 33.45 39.68
N GLU A 381 -22.31 34.37 39.59
CA GLU A 381 -22.02 35.78 39.34
C GLU A 381 -21.27 36.34 40.57
N GLU A 382 -19.94 36.43 40.52
CA GLU A 382 -19.20 37.38 41.36
C GLU A 382 -18.13 38.11 40.53
N GLU A 383 -18.39 39.40 40.30
CA GLU A 383 -17.36 40.39 40.02
C GLU A 383 -16.39 40.46 41.21
N LYS A 384 -15.10 40.12 41.02
CA LYS A 384 -13.94 40.83 41.63
C LYS A 384 -12.57 40.32 41.18
N SER A 385 -11.72 41.32 40.91
CA SER A 385 -10.24 41.38 40.86
C SER A 385 -9.46 40.34 40.03
N LEU A 386 -8.83 40.87 38.99
CA LEU A 386 -7.67 40.33 38.28
C LEU A 386 -6.49 40.20 39.24
N GLU A 387 -6.12 38.97 39.62
CA GLU A 387 -4.74 38.47 39.76
C GLU A 387 -4.80 37.02 40.27
N ASP A 388 -3.97 36.17 39.68
CA ASP A 388 -3.74 34.76 40.01
C ASP A 388 -4.77 33.72 39.50
N ARG A 389 -4.68 33.40 38.20
CA ARG A 389 -5.25 32.16 37.63
C ARG A 389 -4.13 31.15 37.42
N THR A 390 -3.96 30.23 38.36
CA THR A 390 -3.28 28.96 38.11
C THR A 390 -4.20 28.08 37.25
N GLU A 391 -3.69 27.55 36.13
CA GLU A 391 -4.40 26.67 35.21
C GLU A 391 -4.80 25.34 35.88
N SER A 392 -6.00 25.28 36.48
CA SER A 392 -6.59 24.03 36.94
C SER A 392 -7.37 23.34 35.82
N LEU A 393 -7.03 22.08 35.53
CA LEU A 393 -7.75 21.22 34.57
C LEU A 393 -9.23 21.06 34.98
N PRO A 394 -10.20 21.11 34.04
CA PRO A 394 -11.58 20.73 34.33
C PRO A 394 -11.64 19.25 34.73
N SER A 395 -12.17 18.94 35.91
CA SER A 395 -12.53 17.57 36.28
C SER A 395 -13.79 17.17 35.52
N ALA A 396 -13.69 16.20 34.61
CA ALA A 396 -14.87 15.64 33.95
C ALA A 396 -15.77 14.91 34.97
N PRO A 397 -17.11 15.12 34.95
CA PRO A 397 -18.04 14.30 35.72
C PRO A 397 -17.99 12.85 35.21
N SER A 398 -17.61 11.90 36.05
CA SER A 398 -17.51 10.49 35.69
C SER A 398 -18.87 9.80 35.80
N HIS A 399 -19.67 9.87 34.73
CA HIS A 399 -20.65 8.81 34.45
C HIS A 399 -19.96 7.77 33.58
N PHE A 400 -19.48 6.69 34.21
CA PHE A 400 -18.82 5.58 33.53
C PHE A 400 -19.74 4.36 33.51
N ILE A 401 -19.77 3.64 32.38
CA ILE A 401 -20.38 2.31 32.30
C ILE A 401 -19.38 1.32 32.92
N SER A 402 -19.69 0.79 34.12
CA SER A 402 -18.86 -0.22 34.77
C SER A 402 -18.72 -1.48 33.91
N SER A 403 -17.51 -2.04 33.84
CA SER A 403 -17.32 -3.42 33.38
C SER A 403 -18.11 -4.37 34.29
N ALA A 404 -18.85 -5.29 33.69
CA ALA A 404 -19.86 -6.13 34.34
C ALA A 404 -19.41 -6.75 35.68
N THR A 405 -20.13 -6.44 36.76
CA THR A 405 -20.42 -7.35 37.88
C THR A 405 -21.54 -6.80 38.76
N SER A 406 -22.49 -7.68 39.09
CA SER A 406 -23.62 -7.56 40.03
C SER A 406 -24.68 -6.47 39.77
N VAL A 407 -25.83 -6.90 39.25
CA VAL A 407 -27.10 -6.15 39.20
C VAL A 407 -27.84 -6.35 40.54
N THR A 408 -28.21 -5.25 41.20
CA THR A 408 -29.30 -5.23 42.19
C THR A 408 -30.38 -4.25 41.72
N HIS A 409 -31.59 -4.78 41.53
CA HIS A 409 -32.77 -4.07 41.06
C HIS A 409 -33.26 -2.97 42.02
N PRO A 410 -33.89 -1.92 41.48
CA PRO A 410 -35.18 -1.49 42.02
C PRO A 410 -36.29 -1.46 40.97
N ASN A 411 -37.46 -1.94 41.38
CA ASN A 411 -38.71 -2.03 40.62
C ASN A 411 -39.33 -0.66 40.35
N CYS A 412 -39.65 -0.36 39.08
CA CYS A 412 -40.77 0.50 38.71
C CYS A 412 -41.53 -0.10 37.53
N ARG A 413 -42.73 -0.61 37.81
CA ARG A 413 -43.69 -1.14 36.82
C ARG A 413 -44.29 0.01 36.00
N TRP A 414 -44.29 -0.13 34.68
CA TRP A 414 -45.29 0.52 33.82
C TRP A 414 -46.16 -0.52 33.13
N ARG A 415 -47.44 -0.15 33.03
CA ARG A 415 -48.61 -0.99 32.77
C ARG A 415 -48.86 -1.06 31.26
N ASN A 416 -48.77 -2.26 30.68
CA ASN A 416 -49.15 -2.49 29.28
C ASN A 416 -50.68 -2.37 29.12
N GLN A 417 -51.12 -1.55 28.17
CA GLN A 417 -52.42 -1.72 27.51
C GLN A 417 -52.18 -1.97 26.02
N SER A 418 -52.55 -3.17 25.62
CA SER A 418 -52.62 -3.65 24.25
C SER A 418 -53.69 -2.90 23.45
N VAL A 419 -53.34 -2.40 22.27
CA VAL A 419 -54.31 -2.06 21.22
C VAL A 419 -53.81 -2.61 19.88
N THR A 420 -54.73 -3.29 19.21
CA THR A 420 -54.65 -4.06 17.97
C THR A 420 -54.43 -3.19 16.72
N GLU A 421 -53.79 -3.77 15.71
CA GLU A 421 -53.50 -3.21 14.37
C GLU A 421 -54.71 -2.61 13.63
N MET A 422 -54.55 -1.44 12.98
CA MET A 422 -54.62 -1.27 11.51
C MET A 422 -54.50 0.21 11.04
N GLY A 423 -53.51 0.48 10.17
CA GLY A 423 -53.44 1.52 9.11
C GLY A 423 -53.05 2.96 9.51
N PRO A 424 -52.74 3.87 8.54
CA PRO A 424 -51.98 3.74 7.29
C PRO A 424 -50.69 4.61 7.28
N ASP A 425 -49.92 4.47 6.20
CA ASP A 425 -48.73 5.23 5.76
C ASP A 425 -48.66 6.72 6.19
N PRO A 426 -47.56 7.22 6.80
CA PRO A 426 -47.37 8.65 7.01
C PRO A 426 -46.65 9.27 5.81
N GLY A 427 -47.42 10.08 5.08
CA GLY A 427 -46.95 10.88 3.95
C GLY A 427 -45.81 11.85 4.30
N GLU A 428 -45.08 12.21 3.25
CA GLU A 428 -44.02 13.22 3.23
C GLU A 428 -44.46 14.53 3.90
N MET A 429 -43.99 14.77 5.13
CA MET A 429 -43.94 16.11 5.71
C MET A 429 -42.78 16.87 5.04
N GLY A 430 -43.11 17.62 3.98
CA GLY A 430 -42.19 18.54 3.32
C GLY A 430 -41.72 19.63 4.28
N PHE A 431 -40.45 19.58 4.67
CA PHE A 431 -39.78 20.68 5.35
C PHE A 431 -39.62 21.87 4.37
N LYS A 432 -40.42 22.93 4.58
CA LYS A 432 -40.19 24.22 3.91
C LYS A 432 -39.02 24.94 4.57
N VAL A 433 -37.85 24.87 3.93
CA VAL A 433 -36.74 25.80 4.18
C VAL A 433 -37.13 27.18 3.62
N PRO A 434 -36.90 28.30 4.31
CA PRO A 434 -37.07 29.62 3.71
C PRO A 434 -36.09 29.79 2.54
N GLN A 435 -36.61 29.89 1.31
CA GLN A 435 -35.83 30.28 0.14
C GLN A 435 -35.39 31.74 0.29
N GLN A 436 -34.11 31.98 0.57
CA GLN A 436 -33.46 33.24 0.21
C GLN A 436 -32.56 33.00 -1.01
N SER A 437 -32.89 33.70 -2.09
CA SER A 437 -32.19 33.67 -3.37
C SER A 437 -30.78 34.25 -3.23
N TRP A 438 -29.77 33.46 -3.56
CA TRP A 438 -28.39 33.93 -3.69
C TRP A 438 -28.18 34.49 -5.11
N ILE A 439 -28.34 35.81 -5.27
CA ILE A 439 -27.81 36.55 -6.41
C ILE A 439 -26.40 37.02 -6.04
N LYS A 440 -25.39 36.47 -6.73
CA LYS A 440 -24.02 36.98 -6.69
C LYS A 440 -23.94 38.30 -7.48
N LYS A 441 -23.63 39.39 -6.78
CA LYS A 441 -23.00 40.64 -7.24
C LYS A 441 -21.85 40.86 -6.24
N GLU A 442 -20.59 41.18 -6.55
CA GLU A 442 -19.95 41.92 -7.65
C GLU A 442 -18.59 41.23 -7.99
N LYS A 443 -18.15 41.12 -9.25
CA LYS A 443 -17.54 42.11 -10.16
C LYS A 443 -16.17 42.65 -9.69
N CYS A 444 -15.10 42.13 -10.32
CA CYS A 444 -13.98 42.94 -10.77
C CYS A 444 -13.53 42.46 -12.15
N ARG A 445 -13.07 43.43 -12.93
CA ARG A 445 -13.24 43.63 -14.37
C ARG A 445 -11.89 43.45 -15.06
N TRP A 446 -11.84 42.76 -16.18
CA TRP A 446 -10.79 42.96 -17.19
C TRP A 446 -11.47 42.95 -18.56
N ASP A 447 -11.48 44.12 -19.17
CA ASP A 447 -12.02 44.39 -20.51
C ASP A 447 -11.09 43.77 -21.56
N LEU A 448 -11.68 43.10 -22.55
CA LEU A 448 -11.06 42.67 -23.79
C LEU A 448 -11.48 43.66 -24.88
N THR A 449 -10.53 44.36 -25.49
CA THR A 449 -10.68 44.92 -26.85
C THR A 449 -9.31 44.94 -27.55
N ASP A 450 -9.27 44.18 -28.65
CA ASP A 450 -8.70 44.49 -29.97
C ASP A 450 -7.34 45.19 -30.12
N GLU A 451 -6.37 44.54 -30.78
CA GLU A 451 -6.13 44.70 -32.23
C GLU A 451 -4.96 43.81 -32.73
N LYS A 452 -5.13 43.30 -33.96
CA LYS A 452 -4.15 42.60 -34.79
C LYS A 452 -3.04 43.55 -35.29
N ARG A 453 -1.82 43.03 -35.49
CA ARG A 453 -1.00 43.22 -36.72
C ARG A 453 0.28 42.36 -36.75
N ASP A 454 0.30 41.46 -37.72
CA ASP A 454 1.34 41.01 -38.67
C ASP A 454 2.86 41.08 -38.35
N ALA A 455 3.46 39.88 -38.43
CA ALA A 455 4.63 39.44 -39.20
C ALA A 455 5.92 40.29 -39.32
N VAL A 456 7.07 39.65 -39.08
CA VAL A 456 8.14 39.37 -40.06
C VAL A 456 9.20 38.42 -39.44
N GLU A 457 9.64 37.45 -40.24
CA GLU A 457 10.71 36.48 -39.99
C GLU A 457 12.12 37.11 -39.92
N ALA A 458 13.01 36.53 -39.11
CA ALA A 458 14.40 36.27 -39.50
C ALA A 458 15.06 35.23 -38.58
N SER A 459 15.67 34.23 -39.22
CA SER A 459 16.50 33.14 -38.71
C SER A 459 17.79 33.59 -38.02
N GLN A 460 18.28 32.82 -37.02
CA GLN A 460 19.59 32.14 -37.06
C GLN A 460 19.88 31.31 -35.79
N ASP A 461 20.43 30.11 -36.03
CA ASP A 461 20.95 29.14 -35.07
C ASP A 461 22.16 29.66 -34.27
N ALA A 462 22.30 29.23 -33.01
CA ALA A 462 23.49 28.55 -32.47
C ALA A 462 23.41 28.32 -30.95
N ASP A 463 23.65 27.06 -30.58
CA ASP A 463 24.05 26.49 -29.28
C ASP A 463 24.75 27.42 -28.27
N SER A 464 24.25 27.43 -27.02
CA SER A 464 24.98 26.97 -25.82
C SER A 464 24.26 27.47 -24.55
N CYS A 465 23.68 26.57 -23.75
CA CYS A 465 23.13 26.94 -22.43
C CYS A 465 23.87 26.16 -21.33
N GLU A 466 24.70 26.88 -20.59
CA GLU A 466 25.27 26.48 -19.32
C GLU A 466 24.18 26.39 -18.24
N GLU A 467 24.39 25.49 -17.27
CA GLU A 467 23.52 25.29 -16.10
C GLU A 467 23.54 26.54 -15.20
N GLU A 468 22.39 27.21 -15.04
CA GLU A 468 22.21 28.22 -14.00
C GLU A 468 21.65 27.62 -12.70
N ASP A 469 22.43 27.87 -11.63
CA ASP A 469 22.22 27.56 -10.22
C ASP A 469 21.11 28.44 -9.61
N PRO A 470 19.98 27.89 -9.11
CA PRO A 470 18.92 28.67 -8.49
C PRO A 470 19.22 28.92 -7.01
N ALA A 471 20.30 29.63 -6.73
CA ALA A 471 20.71 30.02 -5.38
C ALA A 471 20.89 31.54 -5.24
N ARG A 472 19.99 32.36 -5.80
CA ARG A 472 19.97 33.82 -5.53
C ARG A 472 18.60 34.44 -5.81
N SER A 473 17.75 34.51 -4.78
CA SER A 473 16.81 35.63 -4.53
C SER A 473 15.86 35.28 -3.39
N CYS A 474 16.27 35.60 -2.16
CA CYS A 474 15.43 36.15 -1.09
C CYS A 474 16.33 36.39 0.12
N ALA A 475 17.08 37.48 0.09
CA ALA A 475 17.80 37.97 1.25
C ALA A 475 16.78 38.56 2.24
N LEU A 476 16.47 37.82 3.30
CA LEU A 476 15.92 38.38 4.53
C LEU A 476 16.95 38.16 5.64
N THR A 477 17.27 39.25 6.31
CA THR A 477 18.38 39.48 7.24
C THR A 477 18.49 38.40 8.31
N LEU A 478 19.57 37.61 8.26
CA LEU A 478 19.95 36.63 9.28
C LEU A 478 20.35 37.38 10.58
N ARG A 479 19.67 37.08 11.70
CA ARG A 479 20.21 37.38 13.03
C ARG A 479 21.29 36.33 13.38
N PRO A 480 22.35 36.69 14.13
CA PRO A 480 23.40 35.74 14.47
C PRO A 480 22.88 34.65 15.43
N LEU A 481 23.39 33.44 15.20
CA LEU A 481 23.15 32.24 16.01
C LEU A 481 23.67 32.44 17.46
N PRO A 482 22.90 32.12 18.52
CA PRO A 482 23.47 31.94 19.85
C PRO A 482 24.37 30.69 19.88
N LYS A 483 25.56 30.81 20.46
CA LYS A 483 26.49 29.69 20.69
C LYS A 483 25.98 28.84 21.85
N GLU A 484 25.12 27.84 21.63
CA GLU A 484 24.68 26.95 22.71
C GLU A 484 24.13 25.62 22.16
N ALA A 485 25.00 24.80 21.56
CA ALA A 485 24.68 23.43 21.14
C ALA A 485 25.10 22.34 22.17
N ALA A 486 25.65 22.76 23.32
CA ALA A 486 26.27 21.84 24.29
C ALA A 486 25.32 21.30 25.37
N TRP A 487 24.12 21.87 25.55
CA TRP A 487 23.28 21.53 26.69
C TRP A 487 22.51 20.21 26.52
N TYR A 488 22.24 19.78 25.29
CA TYR A 488 21.54 18.51 25.02
C TYR A 488 22.46 17.27 25.08
N GLN A 489 23.76 17.42 24.81
CA GLN A 489 24.73 16.32 24.97
C GLN A 489 24.85 15.86 26.44
N LYS A 490 24.51 16.73 27.40
CA LYS A 490 24.44 16.39 28.83
C LYS A 490 23.16 15.65 29.24
N MET A 491 22.09 15.70 28.45
CA MET A 491 20.81 15.05 28.77
C MET A 491 20.76 13.56 28.37
N SER A 492 21.81 13.01 27.76
CA SER A 492 21.83 11.62 27.29
C SER A 492 23.21 10.97 27.36
N CYS A 493 23.90 11.10 28.49
CA CYS A 493 25.09 10.32 28.81
C CYS A 493 24.82 9.51 30.09
N PRO A 494 24.69 8.17 30.03
CA PRO A 494 24.78 7.34 31.21
C PRO A 494 26.24 6.91 31.34
N ASP A 495 27.06 7.58 32.15
CA ASP A 495 28.33 6.97 32.58
C ASP A 495 28.85 7.49 33.92
N CYS A 496 29.31 6.50 34.70
CA CYS A 496 29.69 6.46 36.13
C CYS A 496 28.50 6.59 37.08
N GLU A 497 28.26 5.63 37.99
CA GLU A 497 29.23 5.23 38.99
C GLU A 497 29.10 3.77 39.45
N THR A 498 30.24 3.14 39.66
CA THR A 498 30.41 2.15 40.72
C THR A 498 30.16 2.80 42.09
N SER A 499 29.24 2.19 42.83
CA SER A 499 29.17 2.08 44.30
C SER A 499 28.31 3.08 45.10
N ILE A 500 27.38 2.47 45.85
CA ILE A 500 26.75 2.86 47.13
C ILE A 500 25.35 3.52 47.07
N ASN A 501 24.34 2.70 47.43
CA ASN A 501 23.01 2.94 48.05
C ASN A 501 22.10 4.10 47.56
N PRO A 502 20.82 3.83 47.23
CA PRO A 502 19.89 4.87 46.81
C PRO A 502 19.25 5.58 48.01
N SER A 503 19.33 6.91 48.03
CA SER A 503 18.37 7.79 48.71
C SER A 503 17.37 8.37 47.69
N PRO A 504 16.09 8.55 48.04
CA PRO A 504 15.07 8.99 47.09
C PRO A 504 15.09 10.51 46.94
N GLY A 505 15.59 11.00 45.80
CA GLY A 505 15.44 12.42 45.47
C GLY A 505 16.40 12.93 44.41
N GLU A 506 16.19 12.59 43.15
CA GLU A 506 16.75 13.35 42.02
C GLU A 506 15.92 13.05 40.75
N ARG A 507 14.90 13.86 40.50
CA ARG A 507 14.00 13.73 39.34
C ARG A 507 13.49 15.10 38.87
N LEU A 508 14.41 16.04 38.63
CA LEU A 508 14.04 17.44 38.32
C LEU A 508 14.64 18.04 37.02
N GLU A 509 15.65 17.43 36.37
CA GLU A 509 16.37 18.17 35.30
C GLU A 509 15.73 18.15 33.89
N THR A 510 14.95 17.13 33.51
CA THR A 510 14.39 17.03 32.14
C THR A 510 13.17 17.91 31.91
N SER A 511 12.41 18.23 32.96
CA SER A 511 11.24 19.11 32.90
C SER A 511 11.63 20.57 32.73
N ASP A 512 12.74 21.00 33.34
CA ASP A 512 13.12 22.40 33.41
C ASP A 512 13.66 22.91 32.07
N ALA A 513 14.41 22.11 31.32
CA ALA A 513 14.95 22.55 30.03
C ALA A 513 13.87 22.69 28.93
N VAL A 514 12.90 21.77 28.88
CA VAL A 514 11.76 21.89 27.94
C VAL A 514 10.89 23.08 28.31
N THR A 515 10.64 23.28 29.62
CA THR A 515 9.90 24.44 30.13
C THR A 515 10.61 25.75 29.76
N ASN A 516 11.91 25.87 30.04
CA ASN A 516 12.72 27.03 29.66
C ASN A 516 12.70 27.29 28.14
N LEU A 517 12.67 26.23 27.33
CA LEU A 517 12.66 26.35 25.87
C LEU A 517 11.29 26.79 25.35
N LEU A 518 10.19 26.29 25.92
CA LEU A 518 8.83 26.73 25.64
C LEU A 518 8.62 28.20 26.07
N GLU A 519 9.16 28.60 27.21
CA GLU A 519 9.15 29.99 27.69
C GLU A 519 9.95 30.93 26.78
N LYS A 520 11.12 30.49 26.30
CA LYS A 520 11.97 31.27 25.39
C LYS A 520 11.40 31.38 23.98
N HIS A 521 10.58 30.42 23.55
CA HIS A 521 9.97 30.35 22.22
C HIS A 521 8.44 30.28 22.28
N GLN A 522 7.83 31.17 23.07
CA GLN A 522 6.37 31.33 23.12
C GLN A 522 5.82 31.67 21.73
N GLY A 523 5.17 30.70 21.10
CA GLY A 523 4.38 30.89 19.89
C GLY A 523 2.97 30.40 20.15
N ASP A 524 1.97 31.24 19.87
CA ASP A 524 0.58 30.81 19.87
C ASP A 524 0.39 29.80 18.73
N ILE A 525 0.22 28.52 19.07
CA ILE A 525 -0.07 27.46 18.12
C ILE A 525 -1.59 27.24 18.15
N PRO A 526 -2.32 27.56 17.07
CA PRO A 526 -3.75 27.40 17.06
C PRO A 526 -4.16 25.98 17.42
N PHE A 527 -5.01 25.86 18.45
CA PHE A 527 -5.58 24.60 18.91
C PHE A 527 -4.57 23.60 19.48
N HIS A 528 -3.45 24.09 20.02
CA HIS A 528 -2.47 23.26 20.73
C HIS A 528 -1.89 24.01 21.93
N SER A 529 -1.68 23.29 23.04
CA SER A 529 -1.00 23.79 24.23
C SER A 529 0.01 22.73 24.69
N PRO A 530 1.32 23.06 24.73
CA PRO A 530 2.35 22.13 25.19
C PRO A 530 2.08 21.64 26.63
N HIS A 531 1.60 22.53 27.51
CA HIS A 531 1.32 22.17 28.91
C HIS A 531 0.17 21.17 29.02
N PHE A 532 -0.93 21.37 28.28
CA PHE A 532 -2.04 20.41 28.24
C PHE A 532 -1.61 19.10 27.59
N TYR A 533 -0.81 19.17 26.52
CA TYR A 533 -0.24 17.98 25.88
C TYR A 533 0.57 17.14 26.87
N ILE A 534 1.51 17.76 27.60
CA ILE A 534 2.32 17.07 28.62
C ILE A 534 1.43 16.45 29.70
N ALA A 535 0.41 17.18 30.16
CA ALA A 535 -0.52 16.68 31.18
C ALA A 535 -1.33 15.46 30.69
N ARG A 536 -1.76 15.46 29.42
CA ARG A 536 -2.44 14.33 28.79
C ARG A 536 -1.50 13.16 28.57
N ALA A 537 -0.32 13.38 27.98
CA ALA A 537 0.68 12.36 27.70
C ALA A 537 1.11 11.59 28.96
N LYS A 538 1.28 12.28 30.10
CA LYS A 538 1.59 11.65 31.40
C LYS A 538 0.53 10.65 31.89
N ARG A 539 -0.71 10.75 31.40
CA ARG A 539 -1.83 9.87 31.79
C ARG A 539 -2.07 8.73 30.80
N VAL A 540 -1.40 8.75 29.65
CA VAL A 540 -1.56 7.73 28.61
C VAL A 540 -0.87 6.44 29.02
N LYS A 541 -1.56 5.32 28.82
CA LYS A 541 -1.03 3.98 29.03
C LYS A 541 -0.62 3.37 27.71
N SER A 542 0.63 2.93 27.62
CA SER A 542 1.21 2.23 26.46
C SER A 542 1.81 0.90 26.89
N VAL A 543 1.91 -0.06 25.97
CA VAL A 543 2.50 -1.38 26.23
C VAL A 543 3.94 -1.28 26.76
N PRO A 544 4.88 -0.54 26.11
CA PRO A 544 6.24 -0.41 26.62
C PRO A 544 6.41 0.64 27.73
N GLY A 545 5.33 1.31 28.16
CA GLY A 545 5.39 2.39 29.15
C GLY A 545 6.26 3.58 28.74
N TYR A 546 5.94 4.23 27.60
CA TYR A 546 6.69 5.38 27.08
C TYR A 546 6.85 6.48 28.13
N LYS A 547 8.09 6.94 28.31
CA LYS A 547 8.45 8.05 29.22
C LYS A 547 8.84 9.31 28.48
N ASP A 548 9.36 9.15 27.27
CA ASP A 548 9.84 10.23 26.42
C ASP A 548 8.72 10.70 25.48
N MET A 549 8.70 12.01 25.22
CA MET A 549 7.80 12.66 24.28
C MET A 549 8.60 13.10 23.06
N ALA A 550 8.04 12.92 21.86
CA ALA A 550 8.71 13.38 20.64
C ALA A 550 8.63 14.91 20.57
N PHE A 551 9.74 15.55 20.21
CA PHE A 551 9.80 17.01 20.11
C PHE A 551 8.66 17.65 19.27
N PRO A 552 8.26 17.09 18.11
CA PRO A 552 7.20 17.67 17.29
C PRO A 552 5.85 17.78 18.02
N ASP A 553 5.62 16.96 19.04
CA ASP A 553 4.35 16.93 19.74
C ASP A 553 4.19 18.06 20.76
N PHE A 554 5.26 18.76 21.15
CA PHE A 554 5.18 19.94 22.03
C PHE A 554 4.79 21.23 21.30
N TRP A 555 5.20 21.38 20.03
CA TRP A 555 4.89 22.57 19.21
C TRP A 555 3.67 22.37 18.32
N GLY A 556 3.01 21.23 18.43
CA GLY A 556 1.93 20.83 17.55
C GLY A 556 2.35 20.86 16.07
N HIS A 557 1.35 20.96 15.20
CA HIS A 557 1.58 20.90 13.76
C HIS A 557 1.12 22.19 13.09
N GLN A 558 2.04 22.88 12.44
CA GLN A 558 1.72 23.96 11.51
C GLN A 558 1.79 23.46 10.07
N SER A 559 0.78 23.80 9.27
CA SER A 559 0.83 23.59 7.83
C SER A 559 1.85 24.55 7.21
N PRO A 560 2.62 24.12 6.20
CA PRO A 560 3.33 25.05 5.33
C PRO A 560 2.36 26.07 4.71
N PRO A 561 2.76 27.34 4.55
CA PRO A 561 1.89 28.39 3.99
C PRO A 561 1.77 28.32 2.45
N TYR A 562 2.25 27.25 1.84
CA TYR A 562 2.31 27.07 0.40
C TYR A 562 1.99 25.62 0.01
N SER A 563 1.43 25.45 -1.19
CA SER A 563 1.20 24.14 -1.78
C SER A 563 2.49 23.58 -2.39
N LYS A 564 2.65 22.25 -2.39
CA LYS A 564 3.76 21.57 -3.05
C LYS A 564 3.21 20.63 -4.13
N PRO A 565 3.80 20.59 -5.34
CA PRO A 565 3.46 19.58 -6.32
C PRO A 565 3.84 18.18 -5.83
N MET A 566 3.20 17.17 -6.40
CA MET A 566 3.59 15.78 -6.18
C MET A 566 4.98 15.52 -6.76
N LEU A 567 5.74 14.61 -6.14
CA LEU A 567 7.08 14.27 -6.63
C LEU A 567 6.98 13.55 -7.99
N GLU A 568 7.66 14.08 -8.99
CA GLU A 568 7.82 13.40 -10.28
C GLU A 568 8.81 12.24 -10.15
N ARG A 569 8.42 11.08 -10.68
CA ARG A 569 9.25 9.87 -10.62
C ARG A 569 10.28 9.90 -11.74
N LYS A 570 11.57 9.97 -11.38
CA LYS A 570 12.67 9.82 -12.33
C LYS A 570 12.68 8.40 -12.92
N TYR A 571 12.89 8.31 -14.23
CA TYR A 571 13.06 7.03 -14.94
C TYR A 571 14.29 6.28 -14.42
N GLY A 572 14.20 4.95 -14.29
CA GLY A 572 15.35 4.10 -13.94
C GLY A 572 15.72 4.02 -12.46
N VAL A 573 15.13 4.83 -11.56
CA VAL A 573 15.47 4.81 -10.11
C VAL A 573 15.37 3.40 -9.52
N GLN A 574 14.23 2.73 -9.70
CA GLN A 574 14.01 1.37 -9.18
C GLN A 574 15.04 0.37 -9.72
N ARG A 575 15.37 0.48 -11.00
CA ARG A 575 16.37 -0.38 -11.65
C ARG A 575 17.74 -0.18 -11.00
N ASN A 576 18.16 1.07 -10.79
CA ASN A 576 19.43 1.38 -10.14
C ASN A 576 19.47 0.83 -8.71
N LYS A 577 18.38 0.97 -7.95
CA LYS A 577 18.30 0.45 -6.56
C LYS A 577 18.39 -1.06 -6.51
N VAL A 578 17.71 -1.76 -7.41
CA VAL A 578 17.87 -3.21 -7.56
C VAL A 578 19.33 -3.57 -7.86
N LEU A 579 19.97 -2.89 -8.82
CA LEU A 579 21.36 -3.18 -9.16
C LEU A 579 22.31 -2.89 -8.00
N ASP A 580 22.06 -1.87 -7.19
CA ASP A 580 22.81 -1.62 -5.96
C ASP A 580 22.70 -2.78 -4.97
N ASP A 581 21.50 -3.36 -4.80
CA ASP A 581 21.31 -4.53 -3.93
C ASP A 581 22.10 -5.74 -4.45
N ILE A 582 22.13 -5.94 -5.78
CA ILE A 582 22.93 -7.00 -6.40
C ILE A 582 24.43 -6.75 -6.25
N ARG A 583 24.85 -5.49 -6.29
CA ARG A 583 26.24 -5.11 -6.03
C ARG A 583 26.64 -5.48 -4.60
N ARG A 584 25.76 -5.35 -3.60
CA ARG A 584 26.04 -5.78 -2.22
C ARG A 584 26.40 -7.27 -2.14
N LEU A 585 25.74 -8.10 -2.96
CA LEU A 585 26.01 -9.54 -3.04
C LEU A 585 27.35 -9.86 -3.71
N ILE A 586 27.69 -9.15 -4.80
CA ILE A 586 28.92 -9.42 -5.57
C ILE A 586 30.16 -8.83 -4.89
N GLN A 587 30.00 -7.70 -4.19
CA GLN A 587 31.09 -6.95 -3.56
C GLN A 587 30.83 -6.83 -2.04
N PRO A 588 30.97 -7.92 -1.26
CA PRO A 588 30.69 -7.91 0.17
C PRO A 588 31.66 -7.03 0.97
N GLY A 589 32.86 -6.74 0.44
CA GLY A 589 33.83 -5.84 1.08
C GLY A 589 33.35 -4.40 1.27
N ASP A 590 32.32 -3.97 0.52
CA ASP A 590 31.72 -2.64 0.64
C ASP A 590 30.61 -2.59 1.73
N VAL A 591 30.28 -3.71 2.37
CA VAL A 591 29.16 -3.83 3.32
C VAL A 591 29.66 -3.83 4.76
N ILE A 592 29.12 -2.93 5.59
CA ILE A 592 29.49 -2.76 7.01
C ILE A 592 28.72 -3.75 7.90
N GLY A 593 27.39 -3.81 7.76
CA GLY A 593 26.54 -4.74 8.52
C GLY A 593 26.41 -4.41 10.02
N ARG A 594 26.61 -3.15 10.43
CA ARG A 594 26.60 -2.74 11.84
C ARG A 594 25.18 -2.40 12.33
N THR A 595 24.70 -3.07 13.37
CA THR A 595 23.46 -2.68 14.06
C THR A 595 23.70 -1.42 14.90
N VAL A 596 22.97 -0.34 14.58
CA VAL A 596 23.07 0.96 15.27
C VAL A 596 21.85 1.26 16.15
N PHE A 597 20.76 0.51 15.96
CA PHE A 597 19.57 0.58 16.80
C PHE A 597 18.86 -0.78 16.78
N ASP A 598 18.45 -1.25 17.95
CA ASP A 598 17.70 -2.50 18.13
C ASP A 598 16.74 -2.37 19.32
N LEU A 599 15.45 -2.61 19.10
CA LEU A 599 14.43 -2.65 20.15
C LEU A 599 14.48 -3.94 20.96
N ASP A 600 14.83 -5.07 20.33
CA ASP A 600 14.83 -6.38 20.97
C ASP A 600 16.06 -6.55 21.87
N GLU A 601 17.21 -6.06 21.40
CA GLU A 601 18.51 -6.23 22.05
C GLU A 601 19.26 -4.89 22.18
N PRO A 602 18.86 -3.99 23.10
CA PRO A 602 19.47 -2.66 23.23
C PRO A 602 20.97 -2.71 23.51
N SER A 603 21.45 -3.73 24.22
CA SER A 603 22.85 -3.97 24.56
C SER A 603 23.75 -4.24 23.35
N HIS A 604 23.18 -4.74 22.24
CA HIS A 604 23.90 -5.05 21.01
C HIS A 604 23.94 -3.87 20.02
N SER A 605 23.31 -2.74 20.36
CA SER A 605 23.47 -1.51 19.61
C SER A 605 24.86 -0.91 19.85
N SER A 606 25.47 -0.35 18.81
CA SER A 606 26.72 0.42 18.91
C SER A 606 26.48 1.92 18.73
N PRO A 607 25.64 2.56 19.56
CA PRO A 607 25.16 3.93 19.34
C PRO A 607 26.29 4.98 19.41
N SER A 608 27.43 4.65 20.02
CA SER A 608 28.58 5.54 20.20
C SER A 608 29.66 5.42 19.12
N ALA A 609 29.44 4.64 18.07
CA ALA A 609 30.45 4.48 17.03
C ALA A 609 30.57 5.76 16.17
N PRO A 610 31.78 6.32 15.99
CA PRO A 610 31.94 7.59 15.28
C PRO A 610 31.46 7.46 13.82
N GLY A 611 30.68 8.45 13.37
CA GLY A 611 30.27 8.59 11.96
C GLY A 611 29.02 7.82 11.52
N CYS A 612 28.20 7.27 12.43
CA CYS A 612 26.86 6.76 12.11
C CYS A 612 25.72 7.62 12.66
N LEU A 613 24.53 7.43 12.11
CA LEU A 613 23.29 8.01 12.63
C LEU A 613 22.82 7.25 13.87
N THR A 614 22.25 7.99 14.82
CA THR A 614 21.55 7.44 15.99
C THR A 614 20.05 7.49 15.75
N PHE A 615 19.32 6.45 16.18
CA PHE A 615 17.87 6.34 15.99
C PHE A 615 17.14 6.20 17.33
N PHE A 616 15.89 6.67 17.40
CA PHE A 616 15.03 6.50 18.56
C PHE A 616 13.55 6.43 18.17
N SER A 617 12.78 5.56 18.82
CA SER A 617 11.35 5.35 18.52
C SER A 617 10.49 5.06 19.76
N LYS A 618 11.02 5.20 20.98
CA LYS A 618 10.31 4.88 22.23
C LYS A 618 9.47 6.06 22.74
N PHE A 619 8.53 6.53 21.92
CA PHE A 619 7.57 7.59 22.23
C PHE A 619 6.21 7.26 21.61
N GLU A 620 5.17 8.02 21.96
CA GLU A 620 3.81 7.80 21.46
C GLU A 620 3.74 7.80 19.91
N SER A 621 3.09 6.79 19.33
CA SER A 621 3.04 6.52 17.89
C SER A 621 4.38 6.21 17.21
N GLY A 622 5.49 6.14 17.95
CA GLY A 622 6.80 5.76 17.43
C GLY A 622 6.83 4.32 16.91
N ASN A 623 7.44 4.10 15.75
CA ASN A 623 7.64 2.77 15.17
C ASN A 623 8.92 2.72 14.32
N LEU A 624 9.91 2.03 14.87
CA LEU A 624 11.13 1.51 14.24
C LEU A 624 11.62 0.42 15.17
N ARG A 625 11.90 -0.78 14.65
CA ARG A 625 12.39 -1.92 15.44
C ARG A 625 13.90 -2.05 15.41
N LYS A 626 14.50 -1.95 14.22
CA LYS A 626 15.93 -2.16 14.04
C LYS A 626 16.47 -1.29 12.91
N ALA A 627 17.68 -0.76 13.08
CA ALA A 627 18.42 -0.06 12.04
C ALA A 627 19.83 -0.65 11.91
N ILE A 628 20.18 -1.03 10.68
CA ILE A 628 21.46 -1.64 10.33
C ILE A 628 22.15 -0.74 9.33
N GLN A 629 23.32 -0.22 9.69
CA GLN A 629 24.18 0.51 8.76
C GLN A 629 24.85 -0.50 7.82
N VAL A 630 24.40 -0.50 6.56
CA VAL A 630 24.93 -1.40 5.53
C VAL A 630 26.08 -0.78 4.75
N ARG A 631 26.14 0.55 4.61
CA ARG A 631 27.30 1.32 4.10
C ARG A 631 27.40 2.65 4.85
N GLU A 632 28.45 3.45 4.60
CA GLU A 632 28.71 4.71 5.34
C GLU A 632 27.46 5.59 5.48
N PHE A 633 26.70 5.79 4.39
CA PHE A 633 25.47 6.59 4.37
C PHE A 633 24.22 5.80 3.96
N GLU A 634 24.21 4.49 4.19
CA GLU A 634 23.12 3.60 3.78
C GLU A 634 22.66 2.72 4.94
N TYR A 635 21.36 2.75 5.22
CA TYR A 635 20.74 2.08 6.36
C TYR A 635 19.56 1.23 5.93
N ASP A 636 19.57 -0.05 6.32
CA ASP A 636 18.41 -0.93 6.21
C ASP A 636 17.63 -0.87 7.54
N LEU A 637 16.34 -0.57 7.44
CA LEU A 637 15.42 -0.34 8.55
C LEU A 637 14.34 -1.42 8.57
N ILE A 638 13.95 -1.83 9.77
CA ILE A 638 12.92 -2.83 9.99
C ILE A 638 11.86 -2.22 10.89
N MET A 639 10.61 -2.19 10.41
CA MET A 639 9.49 -1.70 11.21
C MET A 639 9.03 -2.77 12.19
N ASN A 640 8.55 -2.36 13.36
CA ASN A 640 7.91 -3.30 14.27
C ASN A 640 6.54 -3.70 13.71
N ALA A 641 6.17 -4.97 13.87
CA ALA A 641 4.82 -5.44 13.59
C ALA A 641 3.83 -4.84 14.60
N ASP A 642 2.55 -4.78 14.23
CA ASP A 642 1.50 -4.38 15.17
C ASP A 642 1.53 -5.28 16.42
N VAL A 643 1.20 -4.72 17.59
CA VAL A 643 1.19 -5.44 18.87
C VAL A 643 0.40 -6.75 18.74
N ASN A 644 0.94 -7.84 19.30
CA ASN A 644 0.37 -9.20 19.20
C ASN A 644 0.21 -9.76 17.77
N SER A 645 0.77 -9.11 16.76
CA SER A 645 0.76 -9.54 15.36
C SER A 645 2.17 -9.89 14.84
N ASN A 646 2.22 -10.44 13.64
CA ASN A 646 3.43 -10.63 12.82
C ASN A 646 3.31 -10.00 11.43
N GLN A 647 2.33 -9.09 11.25
CA GLN A 647 2.00 -8.43 9.99
C GLN A 647 1.86 -6.91 10.17
N HIS A 648 1.49 -6.23 9.07
CA HIS A 648 1.09 -4.82 9.02
C HIS A 648 2.24 -3.80 9.11
N HIS A 649 3.39 -4.19 8.56
CA HIS A 649 4.60 -3.37 8.45
C HIS A 649 4.46 -2.22 7.42
N GLN A 650 3.90 -1.08 7.85
CA GLN A 650 3.72 0.08 6.96
C GLN A 650 3.90 1.44 7.64
N TRP A 651 3.38 1.61 8.86
CA TRP A 651 3.58 2.84 9.63
C TRP A 651 5.03 2.92 10.12
N PHE A 652 5.60 4.11 10.04
CA PHE A 652 6.91 4.41 10.62
C PHE A 652 6.89 5.81 11.17
N TYR A 653 7.51 5.99 12.33
CA TYR A 653 7.73 7.28 12.97
C TYR A 653 8.91 7.14 13.93
N PHE A 654 10.03 7.78 13.61
CA PHE A 654 11.25 7.66 14.40
C PHE A 654 12.09 8.93 14.30
N GLU A 655 12.94 9.10 15.29
CA GLU A 655 13.90 10.16 15.43
C GLU A 655 15.27 9.73 14.89
N VAL A 656 16.01 10.68 14.33
CA VAL A 656 17.36 10.53 13.77
C VAL A 656 18.25 11.67 14.28
N ARG A 657 19.46 11.34 14.73
CA ARG A 657 20.52 12.29 15.15
C ARG A 657 21.85 12.00 14.47
N ASP A 658 22.85 12.83 14.77
CA ASP A 658 24.26 12.65 14.36
C ASP A 658 24.48 12.64 12.85
N MET A 659 23.64 13.40 12.13
CA MET A 659 23.72 13.58 10.68
C MET A 659 24.81 14.57 10.27
N LYS A 660 25.44 14.28 9.11
CA LYS A 660 26.29 15.21 8.39
C LYS A 660 25.44 16.13 7.51
N LEU A 661 25.78 17.42 7.49
CA LEU A 661 25.09 18.44 6.69
C LEU A 661 25.17 18.11 5.19
N ALA A 662 24.02 18.19 4.50
CA ALA A 662 23.90 18.08 3.04
C ALA A 662 24.42 16.77 2.40
N VAL A 663 24.78 15.77 3.21
CA VAL A 663 25.15 14.43 2.74
C VAL A 663 23.89 13.62 2.43
N PRO A 664 23.82 12.90 1.29
CA PRO A 664 22.69 12.04 0.97
C PRO A 664 22.74 10.74 1.78
N TYR A 665 21.81 10.58 2.72
CA TYR A 665 21.58 9.34 3.45
C TYR A 665 20.49 8.53 2.78
N ARG A 666 20.78 7.27 2.43
CA ARG A 666 19.81 6.31 1.89
C ARG A 666 19.25 5.45 3.02
N PHE A 667 17.92 5.38 3.09
CA PHE A 667 17.20 4.50 3.99
C PHE A 667 16.42 3.47 3.17
N ASN A 668 16.44 2.21 3.61
CA ASN A 668 15.70 1.11 2.99
C ASN A 668 14.83 0.45 4.06
N ILE A 669 13.52 0.65 4.05
CA ILE A 669 12.61 -0.12 4.91
C ILE A 669 12.35 -1.47 4.23
N ILE A 670 12.87 -2.57 4.77
CA ILE A 670 13.02 -3.85 4.06
C ILE A 670 11.89 -4.87 4.31
N ASN A 671 10.97 -4.61 5.25
CA ASN A 671 9.92 -5.55 5.62
C ASN A 671 8.50 -5.10 5.22
N CYS A 672 8.35 -4.26 4.20
CA CYS A 672 7.02 -3.88 3.71
C CYS A 672 6.30 -5.06 3.05
N GLU A 673 4.97 -5.15 3.18
CA GLU A 673 4.19 -6.33 2.72
C GLU A 673 3.35 -6.07 1.47
N LYS A 674 2.98 -4.81 1.22
CA LYS A 674 2.06 -4.48 0.12
C LYS A 674 2.75 -4.73 -1.23
N LEU A 675 2.00 -5.17 -2.24
CA LEU A 675 2.56 -5.38 -3.58
C LEU A 675 3.01 -4.08 -4.26
N ASN A 676 2.41 -2.95 -3.87
CA ASN A 676 2.66 -1.63 -4.43
C ASN A 676 2.37 -0.53 -3.40
N SER A 677 2.85 0.69 -3.66
CA SER A 677 2.70 1.83 -2.76
C SER A 677 2.58 3.16 -3.51
N GLN A 678 1.87 4.14 -2.92
CA GLN A 678 1.77 5.50 -3.44
C GLN A 678 3.12 6.23 -3.54
N PHE A 679 4.16 5.75 -2.87
CA PHE A 679 5.54 6.22 -3.10
C PHE A 679 6.00 6.05 -4.55
N ASN A 680 5.50 5.03 -5.27
CA ASN A 680 5.76 4.87 -6.71
C ASN A 680 5.01 5.88 -7.59
N TYR A 681 4.09 6.66 -7.02
CA TYR A 681 3.17 7.56 -7.72
C TYR A 681 3.23 9.01 -7.21
N GLY A 682 4.33 9.38 -6.55
CA GLY A 682 4.65 10.76 -6.15
C GLY A 682 4.40 11.10 -4.68
N MET A 683 4.02 10.13 -3.84
CA MET A 683 3.98 10.32 -2.39
C MET A 683 5.40 10.53 -1.86
N GLN A 684 5.52 11.40 -0.86
CA GLN A 684 6.74 11.61 -0.09
C GLN A 684 6.43 11.42 1.39
N LEU A 685 7.43 10.94 2.13
CA LEU A 685 7.39 10.91 3.58
C LEU A 685 7.48 12.33 4.13
N VAL A 686 7.30 12.49 5.43
CA VAL A 686 7.41 13.79 6.08
C VAL A 686 8.60 13.82 7.05
N MET A 687 9.26 14.97 7.11
CA MET A 687 10.37 15.23 8.02
C MET A 687 10.06 16.46 8.87
N TYR A 688 10.41 16.41 10.15
CA TYR A 688 10.39 17.53 11.07
C TYR A 688 11.81 17.79 11.58
N SER A 689 12.29 19.04 11.53
CA SER A 689 13.60 19.44 12.06
C SER A 689 13.41 20.26 13.32
N MET A 690 14.07 19.84 14.40
CA MET A 690 14.06 20.57 15.67
C MET A 690 14.71 21.95 15.50
N LYS A 691 15.84 22.06 14.79
CA LYS A 691 16.48 23.35 14.54
C LYS A 691 15.61 24.32 13.74
N GLU A 692 14.92 23.85 12.71
CA GLU A 692 13.97 24.67 11.95
C GLU A 692 12.82 25.16 12.84
N ALA A 693 12.30 24.29 13.71
CA ALA A 693 11.26 24.64 14.68
C ALA A 693 11.71 25.73 15.66
N LEU A 694 12.91 25.58 16.24
CA LEU A 694 13.52 26.57 17.14
C LEU A 694 13.78 27.92 16.46
N GLN A 695 13.93 27.94 15.13
CA GLN A 695 14.02 29.14 14.32
C GLN A 695 12.65 29.73 13.94
N GLY A 696 11.56 29.28 14.56
CA GLY A 696 10.20 29.76 14.30
C GLY A 696 9.52 29.10 13.10
N ARG A 697 9.99 27.92 12.65
CA ARG A 697 9.41 27.18 11.52
C ARG A 697 8.99 25.75 11.91
N PRO A 698 8.12 25.55 12.94
CA PRO A 698 7.76 24.23 13.47
C PRO A 698 6.80 23.46 12.54
N ARG A 699 7.33 22.94 11.43
CA ARG A 699 6.52 22.36 10.34
C ARG A 699 7.01 20.99 9.93
N TRP A 700 6.06 20.09 9.69
CA TRP A 700 6.30 18.86 8.95
C TRP A 700 6.39 19.17 7.47
N LEU A 701 7.49 18.78 6.83
CA LEU A 701 7.73 19.01 5.41
C LEU A 701 7.83 17.67 4.67
N ARG A 702 7.15 17.57 3.52
CA ARG A 702 7.42 16.48 2.57
C ARG A 702 8.91 16.46 2.22
N ALA A 703 9.52 15.28 2.35
CA ALA A 703 10.95 15.07 2.21
C ALA A 703 11.25 13.78 1.44
N GLY A 704 12.50 13.68 0.98
CA GLY A 704 13.00 12.52 0.26
C GLY A 704 13.06 12.71 -1.26
N HIS A 705 14.10 12.15 -1.86
CA HIS A 705 14.26 11.98 -3.30
C HIS A 705 14.70 10.54 -3.62
N ASP A 706 14.72 10.20 -4.91
CA ASP A 706 15.02 8.85 -5.43
C ASP A 706 14.20 7.76 -4.72
N ILE A 707 12.93 8.08 -4.47
CA ILE A 707 12.01 7.21 -3.77
C ILE A 707 11.51 6.13 -4.72
N CYS A 708 11.56 4.87 -4.28
CA CYS A 708 10.86 3.80 -4.97
C CYS A 708 10.47 2.67 -4.03
N TYR A 709 9.46 1.91 -4.45
CA TYR A 709 8.92 0.76 -3.73
C TYR A 709 8.96 -0.47 -4.63
N TYR A 710 9.68 -1.51 -4.20
CA TYR A 710 9.92 -2.70 -5.04
C TYR A 710 10.11 -3.97 -4.22
N ARG A 711 9.79 -5.11 -4.84
CA ARG A 711 9.96 -6.44 -4.23
C ARG A 711 11.44 -6.76 -4.00
N ASN A 712 11.78 -7.20 -2.79
CA ASN A 712 13.14 -7.57 -2.40
C ASN A 712 13.32 -9.10 -2.27
N HIS A 713 14.46 -9.53 -1.76
CA HIS A 713 14.85 -10.94 -1.62
C HIS A 713 14.47 -11.56 -0.26
N TYR A 714 14.05 -10.76 0.71
CA TYR A 714 13.72 -11.26 2.04
C TYR A 714 12.43 -12.10 2.00
N SER A 715 12.47 -13.31 2.54
CA SER A 715 11.33 -14.23 2.54
C SER A 715 10.36 -13.95 3.68
N CYS A 716 9.07 -13.95 3.39
CA CYS A 716 8.01 -13.89 4.38
C CYS A 716 7.58 -15.32 4.76
N SER A 717 7.62 -15.64 6.06
CA SER A 717 7.11 -16.90 6.62
C SER A 717 5.58 -16.89 6.70
N THR A 718 4.94 -17.92 6.12
CA THR A 718 3.47 -18.10 6.14
C THR A 718 2.92 -18.31 7.55
N PRO A 719 1.71 -17.79 7.88
CA PRO A 719 0.96 -18.26 9.04
C PRO A 719 0.56 -19.74 8.90
N ALA A 720 0.31 -20.41 10.02
CA ALA A 720 -0.06 -21.82 10.12
C ALA A 720 -1.49 -22.16 9.61
N GLY A 721 -1.99 -21.44 8.59
CA GLY A 721 -3.25 -21.69 7.91
C GLY A 721 -3.02 -21.55 6.40
N GLY A 722 -3.27 -22.61 5.64
CA GLY A 722 -2.77 -22.79 4.28
C GLY A 722 -3.17 -21.69 3.28
N GLY A 723 -2.19 -20.94 2.78
CA GLY A 723 -2.35 -20.03 1.66
C GLY A 723 -1.03 -19.39 1.19
N MET A 724 -0.54 -19.80 0.01
CA MET A 724 0.63 -19.29 -0.73
C MET A 724 1.99 -19.25 0.00
N ARG A 725 2.73 -20.38 -0.03
CA ARG A 725 4.19 -20.43 0.27
C ARG A 725 4.97 -19.55 -0.72
N GLY A 726 5.89 -18.71 -0.23
CA GLY A 726 6.95 -18.10 -1.06
C GLY A 726 6.92 -16.59 -1.28
N LYS A 727 6.07 -15.82 -0.59
CA LYS A 727 6.04 -14.34 -0.75
C LYS A 727 7.35 -13.71 -0.23
N CYS A 728 7.87 -12.72 -0.96
CA CYS A 728 8.97 -11.87 -0.49
C CYS A 728 8.42 -10.55 0.04
N TYR A 729 9.14 -9.94 0.96
CA TYR A 729 8.89 -8.56 1.36
C TYR A 729 9.21 -7.58 0.22
N TYR A 730 8.89 -6.32 0.49
CA TYR A 730 9.13 -5.18 -0.37
C TYR A 730 9.98 -4.17 0.37
N THR A 731 10.77 -3.43 -0.38
CA THR A 731 11.60 -2.34 0.11
C THR A 731 11.03 -1.01 -0.32
N LEU A 732 10.77 -0.13 0.65
CA LEU A 732 10.66 1.30 0.43
C LEU A 732 12.05 1.91 0.60
N THR A 733 12.63 2.44 -0.47
CA THR A 733 13.88 3.20 -0.40
C THR A 733 13.65 4.67 -0.65
N PHE A 734 14.36 5.52 0.07
CA PHE A 734 14.36 6.97 -0.11
C PHE A 734 15.69 7.56 0.36
N THR A 735 16.04 8.72 -0.21
CA THR A 735 17.28 9.43 0.15
C THR A 735 16.94 10.79 0.76
N ILE A 736 17.56 11.12 1.90
CA ILE A 736 17.38 12.37 2.63
C ILE A 736 18.71 13.12 2.69
N LYS A 737 18.66 14.43 2.44
CA LYS A 737 19.72 15.37 2.80
C LYS A 737 19.24 16.18 3.98
N PHE A 738 19.94 16.10 5.10
CA PHE A 738 19.56 16.84 6.29
C PHE A 738 19.99 18.32 6.16
N PRO A 739 19.13 19.27 6.58
CA PRO A 739 19.35 20.70 6.36
C PRO A 739 20.40 21.29 7.30
N HIS A 740 20.65 20.67 8.45
CA HIS A 740 21.54 21.16 9.49
C HIS A 740 22.45 20.03 9.99
N LYS A 741 23.69 20.35 10.35
CA LYS A 741 24.51 19.47 11.20
C LYS A 741 23.99 19.51 12.64
N ASP A 742 24.26 18.49 13.43
CA ASP A 742 23.89 18.42 14.87
C ASP A 742 22.41 18.72 15.14
N ASP A 743 21.52 18.30 14.24
CA ASP A 743 20.06 18.45 14.36
C ASP A 743 19.43 17.20 14.95
N VAL A 744 18.18 17.34 15.40
CA VAL A 744 17.31 16.19 15.69
C VAL A 744 16.18 16.24 14.68
N CYS A 745 16.12 15.23 13.82
CA CYS A 745 15.09 15.14 12.80
C CYS A 745 14.17 13.95 13.06
N TYR A 746 12.88 14.14 12.82
CA TYR A 746 11.89 13.08 12.89
C TYR A 746 11.41 12.73 11.49
N LEU A 747 11.34 11.45 11.17
CA LEU A 747 10.83 10.93 9.90
C LEU A 747 9.57 10.12 10.17
N ALA A 748 8.50 10.39 9.42
CA ALA A 748 7.24 9.66 9.55
C ALA A 748 6.62 9.31 8.19
N TYR A 749 5.85 8.21 8.17
CA TYR A 749 5.13 7.73 6.98
C TYR A 749 4.20 8.81 6.42
N HIS A 750 3.53 9.53 7.32
CA HIS A 750 2.67 10.67 7.04
C HIS A 750 2.58 11.55 8.31
N TYR A 751 1.95 12.73 8.23
CA TYR A 751 1.83 13.69 9.36
C TYR A 751 1.26 13.01 10.62
N PRO A 752 2.05 12.81 11.69
CA PRO A 752 1.57 12.17 12.90
C PRO A 752 0.39 12.92 13.52
N TYR A 753 -0.45 12.18 14.25
CA TYR A 753 -1.52 12.72 15.07
C TYR A 753 -1.72 11.74 16.23
N THR A 754 -1.14 12.07 17.38
CA THR A 754 -1.11 11.23 18.58
C THR A 754 -2.46 11.29 19.34
N TYR A 755 -2.72 10.31 20.19
CA TYR A 755 -3.89 10.30 21.06
C TYR A 755 -3.83 11.46 22.07
N SER A 756 -2.65 11.76 22.62
CA SER A 756 -2.46 12.93 23.49
C SER A 756 -2.76 14.25 22.77
N THR A 757 -2.37 14.39 21.51
CA THR A 757 -2.74 15.55 20.67
C THR A 757 -4.24 15.64 20.47
N MET A 758 -4.94 14.51 20.28
CA MET A 758 -6.41 14.50 20.20
C MET A 758 -7.04 15.00 21.49
N MET A 759 -6.69 14.43 22.63
CA MET A 759 -7.29 14.79 23.93
C MET A 759 -7.04 16.26 24.25
N THR A 760 -5.82 16.76 24.00
CA THR A 760 -5.47 18.17 24.17
C THR A 760 -6.29 19.08 23.25
N HIS A 761 -6.48 18.67 22.00
CA HIS A 761 -7.29 19.43 21.05
C HIS A 761 -8.75 19.55 21.52
N LEU A 762 -9.32 18.46 22.05
CA LEU A 762 -10.68 18.48 22.60
C LEU A 762 -10.81 19.42 23.80
N ASP A 763 -9.84 19.42 24.72
CA ASP A 763 -9.82 20.33 25.87
C ASP A 763 -9.80 21.80 25.43
N ILE A 764 -9.03 22.11 24.38
CA ILE A 764 -8.93 23.47 23.85
C ILE A 764 -10.24 23.88 23.14
N LEU A 765 -10.87 22.99 22.37
CA LEU A 765 -12.16 23.26 21.74
C LEU A 765 -13.26 23.48 22.77
N GLU A 766 -13.28 22.68 23.83
CA GLU A 766 -14.17 22.82 24.97
C GLU A 766 -14.05 24.23 25.59
N GLN A 767 -12.82 24.72 25.81
CA GLN A 767 -12.57 26.04 26.39
C GLN A 767 -12.87 27.20 25.44
N LYS A 768 -12.60 27.04 24.14
CA LYS A 768 -12.76 28.11 23.14
C LYS A 768 -14.20 28.27 22.62
N ARG A 769 -15.08 27.29 22.85
CA ARG A 769 -16.47 27.36 22.35
C ARG A 769 -17.23 28.52 22.98
N ASN A 770 -18.30 28.97 22.30
CA ASN A 770 -19.28 29.85 22.93
C ASN A 770 -20.32 29.00 23.69
N PRO A 771 -20.30 28.95 25.04
CA PRO A 771 -21.19 28.09 25.81
C PRO A 771 -22.67 28.51 25.69
N LYS A 772 -22.96 29.75 25.30
CA LYS A 772 -24.34 30.22 25.07
C LYS A 772 -24.92 29.73 23.74
N LYS A 773 -24.08 29.35 22.78
CA LYS A 773 -24.52 28.92 21.44
C LYS A 773 -24.28 27.44 21.18
N VAL A 774 -23.22 26.87 21.74
CA VAL A 774 -22.76 25.52 21.43
C VAL A 774 -22.94 24.63 22.64
N TYR A 775 -23.88 23.70 22.55
CA TYR A 775 -23.96 22.58 23.47
C TYR A 775 -22.82 21.63 23.14
N TRP A 776 -21.99 21.34 24.14
CA TRP A 776 -20.86 20.42 24.07
C TRP A 776 -20.88 19.52 25.28
N ARG A 777 -20.82 18.21 25.03
CA ARG A 777 -20.64 17.21 26.07
C ARG A 777 -19.58 16.22 25.63
N GLN A 778 -18.52 16.09 26.42
CA GLN A 778 -17.51 15.06 26.27
C GLN A 778 -17.73 13.97 27.32
N GLN A 779 -17.93 12.73 26.87
CA GLN A 779 -18.12 11.55 27.70
C GLN A 779 -17.05 10.50 27.35
N THR A 780 -16.90 9.49 28.20
CA THR A 780 -16.06 8.33 27.89
C THR A 780 -16.96 7.19 27.44
N LEU A 781 -16.88 6.81 26.16
CA LEU A 781 -17.64 5.70 25.59
C LEU A 781 -17.33 4.39 26.31
N CYS A 782 -16.04 4.12 26.51
CA CYS A 782 -15.52 2.96 27.21
C CYS A 782 -14.02 3.16 27.54
N GLN A 783 -13.46 2.26 28.34
CA GLN A 783 -12.01 2.07 28.41
C GLN A 783 -11.57 1.11 27.29
N THR A 784 -10.45 1.40 26.65
CA THR A 784 -9.81 0.50 25.71
C THR A 784 -9.14 -0.69 26.42
N LEU A 785 -8.58 -1.64 25.65
CA LEU A 785 -7.83 -2.77 26.21
C LEU A 785 -6.65 -2.32 27.09
N GLY A 786 -5.93 -1.29 26.64
CA GLY A 786 -4.83 -0.67 27.38
C GLY A 786 -5.29 0.20 28.54
N GLY A 787 -6.60 0.33 28.77
CA GLY A 787 -7.19 1.14 29.84
C GLY A 787 -7.09 2.64 29.61
N ASN A 788 -7.08 3.07 28.33
CA ASN A 788 -7.18 4.47 27.93
C ASN A 788 -8.65 4.83 27.63
N PRO A 789 -9.11 6.06 27.92
CA PRO A 789 -10.50 6.43 27.65
C PRO A 789 -10.75 6.63 26.14
N CYS A 790 -11.83 6.06 25.62
CA CYS A 790 -12.32 6.34 24.27
C CYS A 790 -13.36 7.48 24.33
N PRO A 791 -13.05 8.70 23.84
CA PRO A 791 -13.96 9.83 23.98
C PRO A 791 -15.17 9.75 23.04
N LEU A 792 -16.33 10.18 23.53
CA LEU A 792 -17.56 10.41 22.78
C LEU A 792 -17.97 11.88 22.94
N LEU A 793 -18.17 12.58 21.83
CA LEU A 793 -18.57 13.98 21.82
C LEU A 793 -20.02 14.13 21.37
N THR A 794 -20.70 15.10 21.97
CA THR A 794 -22.03 15.57 21.57
C THR A 794 -21.95 17.04 21.27
N ILE A 795 -22.23 17.43 20.03
CA ILE A 795 -22.18 18.83 19.58
C ILE A 795 -23.51 19.19 18.94
N THR A 796 -24.18 20.22 19.44
CA THR A 796 -25.42 20.78 18.84
C THR A 796 -25.59 22.24 19.29
N ALA A 797 -26.63 22.93 18.82
CA ALA A 797 -26.91 24.29 19.28
C ALA A 797 -27.54 24.27 20.66
N MET A 798 -27.21 25.23 21.52
CA MET A 798 -28.01 25.45 22.74
C MET A 798 -29.47 25.76 22.36
N PRO A 799 -30.46 25.40 23.21
CA PRO A 799 -31.83 25.85 23.01
C PRO A 799 -31.90 27.38 23.10
N ASP A 800 -32.72 28.02 22.26
CA ASP A 800 -32.84 29.49 22.21
C ASP A 800 -33.43 30.06 23.52
N SER A 801 -34.29 29.28 24.20
CA SER A 801 -34.77 29.60 25.54
C SER A 801 -35.18 28.34 26.31
N LYS A 802 -35.53 28.50 27.60
CA LYS A 802 -36.11 27.42 28.43
C LYS A 802 -37.61 27.17 28.14
N LYS A 803 -38.18 27.79 27.10
CA LYS A 803 -39.57 27.54 26.70
C LYS A 803 -39.73 26.12 26.18
N ARG A 804 -40.92 25.55 26.41
CA ARG A 804 -41.25 24.18 25.99
C ARG A 804 -40.97 23.94 24.51
N ASP A 805 -41.37 24.85 23.64
CA ASP A 805 -41.23 24.68 22.19
C ASP A 805 -39.76 24.61 21.75
N ASP A 806 -38.90 25.47 22.32
CA ASP A 806 -37.46 25.52 22.02
C ASP A 806 -36.73 24.26 22.54
N LEU A 807 -37.17 23.76 23.71
CA LEU A 807 -36.67 22.51 24.28
C LEU A 807 -37.14 21.29 23.47
N GLU A 808 -38.41 21.23 23.09
CA GLU A 808 -38.93 20.18 22.20
C GLU A 808 -38.21 20.17 20.86
N GLN A 809 -37.91 21.34 20.28
CA GLN A 809 -37.10 21.42 19.07
C GLN A 809 -35.70 20.85 19.29
N PHE A 810 -35.04 21.22 20.39
CA PHE A 810 -33.71 20.71 20.75
C PHE A 810 -33.70 19.18 20.88
N TYR A 811 -34.65 18.60 21.63
CA TYR A 811 -34.73 17.15 21.87
C TYR A 811 -35.03 16.34 20.62
N ASN A 812 -35.80 16.90 19.69
CA ASN A 812 -36.25 16.20 18.49
C ASN A 812 -35.28 16.28 17.31
N ARG A 813 -34.18 17.05 17.41
CA ARG A 813 -33.17 17.17 16.33
C ARG A 813 -32.62 15.80 15.92
N PRO A 814 -32.55 15.47 14.63
CA PRO A 814 -32.00 14.18 14.18
C PRO A 814 -30.49 14.06 14.43
N TYR A 815 -30.02 12.82 14.56
CA TYR A 815 -28.60 12.50 14.78
C TYR A 815 -27.78 12.39 13.50
N VAL A 816 -26.52 12.82 13.60
CA VAL A 816 -25.42 12.49 12.68
C VAL A 816 -24.32 11.83 13.51
N PHE A 817 -23.93 10.62 13.14
CA PHE A 817 -22.93 9.83 13.86
C PHE A 817 -21.63 9.74 13.04
N LEU A 818 -20.52 10.20 13.61
CA LEU A 818 -19.23 10.23 12.93
C LEU A 818 -18.19 9.46 13.74
N THR A 819 -17.40 8.63 13.07
CA THR A 819 -16.26 7.94 13.67
C THR A 819 -15.01 8.17 12.85
N ALA A 820 -13.84 8.01 13.47
CA ALA A 820 -12.58 8.09 12.76
C ALA A 820 -11.54 7.15 13.36
N ARG A 821 -10.51 6.87 12.55
CA ARG A 821 -9.23 6.32 13.02
C ARG A 821 -9.33 4.98 13.74
N VAL A 822 -10.15 4.09 13.18
CA VAL A 822 -10.19 2.68 13.59
C VAL A 822 -8.91 1.93 13.21
N HIS A 823 -8.26 2.31 12.10
CA HIS A 823 -6.90 1.88 11.79
C HIS A 823 -5.88 2.92 12.27
N PRO A 824 -4.93 2.55 13.15
CA PRO A 824 -4.00 3.48 13.76
C PRO A 824 -3.09 4.26 12.79
N GLY A 825 -2.62 3.63 11.72
CA GLY A 825 -1.70 4.25 10.77
C GLY A 825 -2.33 5.34 9.89
N GLU A 826 -3.66 5.47 9.88
CA GLU A 826 -4.44 6.38 9.03
C GLU A 826 -4.50 7.82 9.56
N SER A 827 -3.32 8.41 9.77
CA SER A 827 -3.11 9.77 10.30
C SER A 827 -3.97 10.87 9.69
N ASN A 828 -4.11 10.83 8.38
CA ASN A 828 -4.96 11.73 7.63
C ASN A 828 -6.44 11.71 8.07
N ALA A 829 -6.99 10.59 8.54
CA ALA A 829 -8.37 10.54 9.03
C ALA A 829 -8.58 11.43 10.26
N SER A 830 -7.62 11.48 11.19
CA SER A 830 -7.69 12.38 12.35
C SER A 830 -7.51 13.84 11.97
N TRP A 831 -6.72 14.15 10.94
CA TRP A 831 -6.62 15.51 10.40
C TRP A 831 -7.93 15.99 9.78
N VAL A 832 -8.65 15.12 9.06
CA VAL A 832 -9.99 15.43 8.55
C VAL A 832 -10.98 15.62 9.71
N MET A 833 -10.95 14.72 10.70
CA MET A 833 -11.79 14.84 11.91
C MET A 833 -11.50 16.11 12.71
N LYS A 834 -10.23 16.53 12.82
CA LYS A 834 -9.82 17.80 13.44
C LYS A 834 -10.55 18.97 12.80
N GLY A 835 -10.51 19.05 11.46
CA GLY A 835 -11.20 20.10 10.70
C GLY A 835 -12.73 20.05 10.85
N THR A 836 -13.32 18.85 10.89
CA THR A 836 -14.75 18.68 11.17
C THR A 836 -15.13 19.25 12.54
N LEU A 837 -14.37 18.94 13.59
CA LEU A 837 -14.63 19.43 14.95
C LEU A 837 -14.46 20.95 15.07
N GLU A 838 -13.37 21.50 14.52
CA GLU A 838 -13.14 22.94 14.52
C GLU A 838 -14.26 23.70 13.80
N PHE A 839 -14.69 23.21 12.63
CA PHE A 839 -15.80 23.80 11.90
C PHE A 839 -17.10 23.73 12.71
N LEU A 840 -17.43 22.56 13.27
CA LEU A 840 -18.65 22.35 14.07
C LEU A 840 -18.69 23.14 15.37
N VAL A 841 -17.56 23.63 15.89
CA VAL A 841 -17.52 24.48 17.11
C VAL A 841 -17.38 25.97 16.75
N SER A 842 -17.01 26.30 15.51
CA SER A 842 -16.80 27.67 15.05
C SER A 842 -18.06 28.54 15.05
N ASN A 843 -17.86 29.85 14.88
CA ASN A 843 -18.95 30.83 14.70
C ASN A 843 -19.42 30.94 13.24
N ASP A 844 -19.00 30.03 12.35
CA ASP A 844 -19.45 30.04 10.96
C ASP A 844 -20.99 29.90 10.88
N PRO A 845 -21.69 30.74 10.09
CA PRO A 845 -23.16 30.67 9.98
C PRO A 845 -23.67 29.30 9.51
N ILE A 846 -22.91 28.58 8.68
CA ILE A 846 -23.27 27.23 8.22
C ILE A 846 -23.12 26.24 9.38
N ALA A 847 -22.06 26.35 10.18
CA ALA A 847 -21.90 25.53 11.39
C ALA A 847 -23.02 25.79 12.41
N ASP A 848 -23.43 27.06 12.58
CA ASP A 848 -24.57 27.43 13.43
C ASP A 848 -25.87 26.79 12.94
N LEU A 849 -26.15 26.86 11.64
CA LEU A 849 -27.32 26.23 11.04
C LEU A 849 -27.30 24.70 11.21
N LEU A 850 -26.17 24.05 10.95
CA LEU A 850 -26.02 22.61 11.13
C LEU A 850 -26.29 22.19 12.58
N ARG A 851 -25.74 22.92 13.55
CA ARG A 851 -25.97 22.69 14.97
C ARG A 851 -27.44 22.88 15.38
N LYS A 852 -28.17 23.81 14.76
CA LYS A 852 -29.62 24.01 14.99
C LYS A 852 -30.47 22.90 14.36
N CYS A 853 -29.99 22.26 13.31
CA CYS A 853 -30.70 21.19 12.63
C CYS A 853 -30.39 19.79 13.17
N PHE A 854 -29.18 19.55 13.70
CA PHE A 854 -28.70 18.20 14.00
C PHE A 854 -28.01 18.09 15.37
N ILE A 855 -28.00 16.88 15.90
CA ILE A 855 -27.12 16.47 17.01
C ILE A 855 -25.99 15.65 16.42
N PHE A 856 -24.75 16.09 16.62
CA PHE A 856 -23.57 15.36 16.17
C PHE A 856 -23.04 14.49 17.33
N LYS A 857 -23.08 13.17 17.16
CA LYS A 857 -22.37 12.21 18.01
C LYS A 857 -21.07 11.78 17.33
N ILE A 858 -19.94 12.00 17.98
CA ILE A 858 -18.64 11.84 17.34
C ILE A 858 -17.69 11.01 18.22
N VAL A 859 -17.12 9.95 17.66
CA VAL A 859 -15.99 9.21 18.24
C VAL A 859 -14.73 9.55 17.42
N PRO A 860 -13.89 10.50 17.87
CA PRO A 860 -12.80 11.03 17.05
C PRO A 860 -11.65 10.03 16.82
N MET A 861 -11.55 8.97 17.63
CA MET A 861 -10.57 7.91 17.46
C MET A 861 -11.08 6.60 18.05
N LEU A 862 -11.40 5.63 17.19
CA LEU A 862 -11.88 4.30 17.59
C LEU A 862 -10.78 3.36 18.09
N ASN A 863 -9.52 3.61 17.75
CA ASN A 863 -8.38 2.78 18.17
C ASN A 863 -7.27 3.58 18.87
N PRO A 864 -7.51 4.15 20.07
CA PRO A 864 -6.48 4.84 20.84
C PRO A 864 -5.22 4.00 21.07
N ASP A 865 -5.38 2.75 21.52
CA ASP A 865 -4.23 1.92 21.91
C ASP A 865 -3.30 1.62 20.74
N GLY A 866 -3.85 1.29 19.58
CA GLY A 866 -3.04 1.05 18.39
C GLY A 866 -2.28 2.32 17.96
N VAL A 867 -2.88 3.51 18.10
CA VAL A 867 -2.22 4.80 17.81
C VAL A 867 -1.09 5.05 18.80
N ILE A 868 -1.34 4.86 20.09
CA ILE A 868 -0.35 5.05 21.15
C ILE A 868 0.88 4.17 20.91
N ASN A 869 0.67 2.90 20.54
CA ASN A 869 1.74 1.92 20.40
C ASN A 869 2.39 1.87 19.00
N GLY A 870 2.04 2.80 18.10
CA GLY A 870 2.67 2.88 16.78
C GLY A 870 2.28 1.76 15.81
N SER A 871 1.11 1.14 16.00
CA SER A 871 0.54 0.16 15.07
C SER A 871 0.13 0.83 13.75
N HIS A 872 -0.07 0.02 12.70
CA HIS A 872 -0.62 0.46 11.42
C HIS A 872 -2.12 0.13 11.29
N ARG A 873 -2.55 -1.06 11.72
CA ARG A 873 -3.86 -1.63 11.38
C ARG A 873 -4.67 -2.11 12.59
N CYS A 874 -4.04 -2.83 13.51
CA CYS A 874 -4.72 -3.59 14.55
C CYS A 874 -4.83 -2.87 15.90
N SER A 875 -5.73 -3.36 16.75
CA SER A 875 -5.76 -3.05 18.19
C SER A 875 -4.71 -3.87 18.95
N LEU A 876 -4.71 -3.79 20.30
CA LEU A 876 -3.86 -4.65 21.14
C LEU A 876 -4.25 -6.13 21.10
N SER A 877 -5.45 -6.49 20.65
CA SER A 877 -5.80 -7.92 20.46
C SER A 877 -5.14 -8.54 19.23
N GLY A 878 -4.52 -7.72 18.37
CA GLY A 878 -4.00 -8.16 17.08
C GLY A 878 -5.05 -8.16 15.96
N ASP A 879 -6.29 -7.75 16.26
CA ASP A 879 -7.41 -7.75 15.30
C ASP A 879 -7.58 -6.42 14.55
N ASP A 880 -7.97 -6.50 13.27
CA ASP A 880 -8.51 -5.37 12.52
C ASP A 880 -9.91 -5.04 13.06
N LEU A 881 -10.03 -3.98 13.85
CA LEU A 881 -11.29 -3.54 14.47
C LEU A 881 -12.41 -3.26 13.45
N ASN A 882 -12.08 -2.89 12.20
CA ASN A 882 -13.07 -2.72 11.14
C ASN A 882 -13.43 -4.04 10.43
N ARG A 883 -13.11 -5.19 11.04
CA ARG A 883 -13.68 -6.51 10.73
C ARG A 883 -14.46 -7.11 11.90
N GLN A 884 -14.54 -6.39 13.02
CA GLN A 884 -15.16 -6.88 14.24
C GLN A 884 -16.57 -6.32 14.48
N TRP A 885 -17.16 -5.58 13.53
CA TRP A 885 -18.48 -4.96 13.76
C TRP A 885 -19.64 -5.95 13.73
N LEU A 886 -19.48 -7.11 13.07
CA LEU A 886 -20.56 -8.11 13.00
C LEU A 886 -20.82 -8.71 14.39
N THR A 887 -19.77 -9.19 15.06
CA THR A 887 -19.82 -9.83 16.38
C THR A 887 -18.70 -9.33 17.30
N PRO A 888 -18.71 -8.05 17.74
CA PRO A 888 -17.67 -7.51 18.59
C PRO A 888 -17.71 -8.13 20.00
N SER A 889 -16.55 -8.38 20.59
CA SER A 889 -16.43 -8.79 21.99
C SER A 889 -16.33 -7.55 22.89
N SER A 890 -17.07 -7.53 24.00
CA SER A 890 -16.96 -6.46 25.00
C SER A 890 -15.59 -6.41 25.68
N GLN A 891 -14.90 -7.56 25.75
CA GLN A 891 -13.57 -7.67 26.34
C GLN A 891 -12.47 -7.34 25.33
N LEU A 892 -12.51 -7.92 24.12
CA LEU A 892 -11.43 -7.77 23.12
C LEU A 892 -11.61 -6.52 22.25
N HIS A 893 -12.85 -6.12 21.97
CA HIS A 893 -13.18 -5.04 21.03
C HIS A 893 -14.05 -3.95 21.70
N PRO A 894 -13.70 -3.43 22.90
CA PRO A 894 -14.60 -2.59 23.69
C PRO A 894 -15.05 -1.32 22.95
N THR A 895 -14.19 -0.71 22.15
CA THR A 895 -14.54 0.51 21.39
C THR A 895 -15.61 0.24 20.33
N ILE A 896 -15.51 -0.88 19.62
CA ILE A 896 -16.48 -1.30 18.62
C ILE A 896 -17.77 -1.79 19.29
N TYR A 897 -17.63 -2.60 20.34
CA TYR A 897 -18.76 -3.13 21.09
C TYR A 897 -19.67 -2.01 21.63
N HIS A 898 -19.10 -1.00 22.27
CA HIS A 898 -19.88 0.11 22.84
C HIS A 898 -20.35 1.12 21.80
N ALA A 899 -19.59 1.38 20.73
CA ALA A 899 -20.07 2.22 19.62
C ALA A 899 -21.29 1.59 18.93
N LYS A 900 -21.25 0.28 18.66
CA LYS A 900 -22.37 -0.49 18.12
C LYS A 900 -23.56 -0.51 19.09
N GLY A 901 -23.31 -0.70 20.39
CA GLY A 901 -24.34 -0.68 21.43
C GLY A 901 -25.08 0.66 21.50
N LEU A 902 -24.37 1.79 21.44
CA LEU A 902 -24.98 3.11 21.39
C LEU A 902 -25.86 3.30 20.15
N LEU A 903 -25.41 2.83 18.99
CA LEU A 903 -26.20 2.89 17.76
C LEU A 903 -27.46 2.02 17.84
N TYR A 904 -27.38 0.84 18.46
CA TYR A 904 -28.57 0.02 18.73
C TYR A 904 -29.53 0.70 19.69
N TYR A 905 -29.04 1.31 20.76
CA TYR A 905 -29.87 2.07 21.69
C TYR A 905 -30.59 3.22 20.97
N LEU A 906 -29.87 4.02 20.18
CA LEU A 906 -30.49 5.09 19.38
C LEU A 906 -31.56 4.53 18.43
N ARG A 907 -31.34 3.36 17.84
CA ARG A 907 -32.34 2.69 17.01
C ARG A 907 -33.57 2.26 17.83
N SER A 908 -33.39 1.63 19.00
CA SER A 908 -34.49 1.08 19.79
C SER A 908 -35.44 2.16 20.28
N ILE A 909 -34.94 3.37 20.56
CA ILE A 909 -35.76 4.53 20.94
C ILE A 909 -36.28 5.33 19.72
N GLY A 910 -36.13 4.83 18.49
CA GLY A 910 -36.62 5.49 17.27
C GLY A 910 -35.81 6.72 16.84
N ARG A 911 -34.56 6.84 17.29
CA ARG A 911 -33.65 7.98 17.06
C ARG A 911 -32.39 7.57 16.28
N ALA A 912 -32.51 6.58 15.39
CA ALA A 912 -31.41 6.14 14.54
C ALA A 912 -30.80 7.32 13.75
N PRO A 913 -29.47 7.40 13.60
CA PRO A 913 -28.84 8.50 12.87
C PRO A 913 -29.28 8.59 11.41
N LEU A 914 -29.43 9.81 10.89
CA LEU A 914 -29.60 10.04 9.46
C LEU A 914 -28.29 9.81 8.71
N VAL A 915 -27.23 10.35 9.31
CA VAL A 915 -25.80 10.30 9.00
C VAL A 915 -25.01 9.16 9.66
N PHE A 916 -24.41 8.17 8.99
CA PHE A 916 -23.25 7.48 9.56
C PHE A 916 -22.04 7.63 8.64
N CYS A 917 -20.89 8.06 9.16
CA CYS A 917 -19.67 8.14 8.37
C CYS A 917 -18.41 7.81 9.20
N ASP A 918 -17.66 6.82 8.74
CA ASP A 918 -16.40 6.37 9.33
C ASP A 918 -15.20 6.87 8.50
N TYR A 919 -14.31 7.65 9.12
CA TYR A 919 -13.22 8.35 8.43
C TYR A 919 -11.93 7.52 8.41
N HIS A 920 -11.36 7.37 7.22
CA HIS A 920 -10.25 6.48 6.91
C HIS A 920 -9.17 7.12 6.01
N GLY A 921 -8.05 6.42 5.90
CA GLY A 921 -6.93 6.76 5.03
C GLY A 921 -6.64 5.71 3.95
N HIS A 922 -6.64 6.10 2.68
CA HIS A 922 -6.44 5.21 1.54
C HIS A 922 -5.00 5.22 1.01
N SER A 923 -4.30 4.10 1.17
CA SER A 923 -2.88 3.95 0.79
C SER A 923 -2.59 3.74 -0.70
N GLN A 924 -3.62 3.61 -1.55
CA GLN A 924 -3.47 3.30 -2.98
C GLN A 924 -4.15 4.27 -3.95
N ARG A 925 -4.96 5.22 -3.47
CA ARG A 925 -5.72 6.15 -4.33
C ARG A 925 -5.44 7.59 -3.90
N LYS A 926 -5.55 8.50 -4.86
CA LYS A 926 -5.46 9.95 -4.67
C LYS A 926 -6.86 10.50 -4.35
N ASN A 927 -6.92 11.75 -3.88
CA ASN A 927 -8.18 12.47 -3.56
C ASN A 927 -8.96 11.88 -2.36
N VAL A 928 -10.18 12.37 -2.16
CA VAL A 928 -11.15 11.92 -1.15
C VAL A 928 -12.37 11.32 -1.85
N PHE A 929 -12.92 10.23 -1.33
CA PHE A 929 -14.12 9.57 -1.88
C PHE A 929 -14.86 8.79 -0.79
N LEU A 930 -16.09 8.33 -1.09
CA LEU A 930 -16.92 7.55 -0.17
C LEU A 930 -17.13 6.12 -0.69
N TYR A 931 -17.11 5.17 0.23
CA TYR A 931 -17.76 3.88 0.04
C TYR A 931 -19.09 3.85 0.77
N GLY A 932 -20.17 3.43 0.11
CA GLY A 932 -21.49 3.25 0.72
C GLY A 932 -22.03 1.84 0.50
N CYS A 933 -23.34 1.68 0.64
CA CYS A 933 -24.03 0.41 0.49
C CYS A 933 -25.25 0.57 -0.43
N SER A 934 -25.38 -0.29 -1.43
CA SER A 934 -26.59 -0.41 -2.26
C SER A 934 -26.82 -1.86 -2.68
N ILE A 935 -28.06 -2.32 -2.52
CA ILE A 935 -28.52 -3.63 -2.98
C ILE A 935 -28.48 -3.67 -4.51
N LYS A 936 -29.02 -2.66 -5.18
CA LYS A 936 -29.09 -2.64 -6.65
C LYS A 936 -27.71 -2.65 -7.29
N GLU A 937 -26.79 -1.82 -6.79
CA GLU A 937 -25.43 -1.78 -7.34
C GLU A 937 -24.68 -3.09 -7.10
N THR A 938 -24.90 -3.73 -5.95
CA THR A 938 -24.31 -5.03 -5.62
C THR A 938 -24.79 -6.13 -6.57
N LEU A 939 -26.11 -6.29 -6.73
CA LEU A 939 -26.69 -7.30 -7.62
C LEU A 939 -26.29 -7.09 -9.08
N TRP A 940 -26.24 -5.83 -9.53
CA TRP A 940 -25.82 -5.49 -10.90
C TRP A 940 -24.36 -5.88 -11.17
N GLN A 941 -23.46 -5.60 -10.24
CA GLN A 941 -22.03 -5.91 -10.39
C GLN A 941 -21.74 -7.41 -10.24
N ALA A 942 -22.51 -8.13 -9.42
CA ALA A 942 -22.40 -9.58 -9.27
C ALA A 942 -22.96 -10.37 -10.48
N GLY A 943 -23.54 -9.70 -11.48
CA GLY A 943 -24.12 -10.36 -12.66
C GLY A 943 -25.37 -11.19 -12.34
N CYS A 944 -26.05 -10.90 -11.23
CA CYS A 944 -27.22 -11.64 -10.79
C CYS A 944 -28.42 -11.40 -11.74
N MET A 945 -29.11 -12.47 -12.16
CA MET A 945 -30.24 -12.40 -13.09
C MET A 945 -31.56 -11.93 -12.44
N VAL A 946 -31.53 -11.47 -11.19
CA VAL A 946 -32.71 -10.97 -10.49
C VAL A 946 -33.17 -9.66 -11.14
N ASP A 947 -34.47 -9.56 -11.43
CA ASP A 947 -35.07 -8.35 -11.96
C ASP A 947 -35.00 -7.21 -10.92
N THR A 948 -34.01 -6.33 -11.10
CA THR A 948 -33.80 -5.15 -10.23
C THR A 948 -34.98 -4.17 -10.23
N ALA A 949 -35.94 -4.29 -11.16
CA ALA A 949 -37.19 -3.53 -11.13
C ALA A 949 -38.09 -3.90 -9.94
N VAL A 950 -37.94 -5.11 -9.38
CA VAL A 950 -38.70 -5.59 -8.20
C VAL A 950 -38.04 -5.13 -6.89
N VAL A 951 -36.81 -4.62 -6.95
CA VAL A 951 -36.11 -4.06 -5.78
C VAL A 951 -36.44 -2.57 -5.69
N THR A 952 -37.19 -2.16 -4.67
CA THR A 952 -37.33 -0.75 -4.30
C THR A 952 -36.19 -0.37 -3.35
N GLU A 953 -35.41 0.66 -3.71
CA GLU A 953 -34.28 1.14 -2.91
C GLU A 953 -34.24 2.66 -2.99
N ASP A 954 -34.08 3.32 -1.83
CA ASP A 954 -33.87 4.77 -1.77
C ASP A 954 -32.50 5.12 -2.38
N VAL A 955 -32.51 5.94 -3.43
CA VAL A 955 -31.29 6.44 -4.10
C VAL A 955 -30.54 7.50 -3.27
N GLY A 956 -31.06 7.85 -2.10
CA GLY A 956 -30.50 8.80 -1.14
C GLY A 956 -29.06 8.51 -0.71
N TYR A 957 -28.60 7.26 -0.82
CA TYR A 957 -27.21 6.89 -0.56
C TYR A 957 -26.21 7.59 -1.51
N ARG A 958 -26.63 8.08 -2.68
CA ARG A 958 -25.76 8.86 -3.59
C ARG A 958 -25.78 10.37 -3.31
N THR A 959 -26.69 10.86 -2.48
CA THR A 959 -26.94 12.31 -2.31
C THR A 959 -25.73 13.04 -1.75
N LEU A 960 -25.17 12.57 -0.62
CA LEU A 960 -23.99 13.18 -0.01
C LEU A 960 -22.76 13.15 -0.95
N PRO A 961 -22.38 11.99 -1.54
CA PRO A 961 -21.31 11.93 -2.55
C PRO A 961 -21.49 12.94 -3.70
N LYS A 962 -22.70 13.06 -4.27
CA LYS A 962 -22.99 14.00 -5.37
C LYS A 962 -22.88 15.47 -4.95
N ILE A 963 -23.22 15.79 -3.70
CA ILE A 963 -23.06 17.15 -3.17
C ILE A 963 -21.58 17.43 -2.96
N LEU A 964 -20.85 16.51 -2.32
CA LEU A 964 -19.41 16.66 -2.07
C LEU A 964 -18.61 16.86 -3.35
N ASP A 965 -18.92 16.12 -4.42
CA ASP A 965 -18.26 16.27 -5.73
C ASP A 965 -18.43 17.69 -6.32
N LYS A 966 -19.52 18.38 -6.00
CA LYS A 966 -19.79 19.76 -6.45
C LYS A 966 -19.14 20.82 -5.56
N VAL A 967 -19.07 20.57 -4.25
CA VAL A 967 -18.69 21.61 -3.27
C VAL A 967 -17.28 21.45 -2.73
N ALA A 968 -16.72 20.24 -2.70
CA ALA A 968 -15.44 19.93 -2.08
C ALA A 968 -14.38 19.66 -3.17
N PRO A 969 -13.37 20.55 -3.37
CA PRO A 969 -12.39 20.42 -4.45
C PRO A 969 -11.51 19.16 -4.39
N ALA A 970 -11.42 18.53 -3.21
CA ALA A 970 -10.64 17.31 -3.00
C ALA A 970 -11.46 16.02 -3.24
N PHE A 971 -12.78 16.11 -3.41
CA PHE A 971 -13.66 14.97 -3.53
C PHE A 971 -13.80 14.51 -4.98
N VAL A 972 -13.92 13.20 -5.21
CA VAL A 972 -14.12 12.63 -6.56
C VAL A 972 -15.18 11.52 -6.53
N MET A 973 -16.34 11.80 -7.13
CA MET A 973 -17.46 10.86 -7.23
C MET A 973 -17.09 9.58 -7.97
N ASN A 974 -16.29 9.67 -9.03
CA ASN A 974 -15.90 8.51 -9.85
C ASN A 974 -15.05 7.47 -9.09
N SER A 975 -14.51 7.84 -7.92
CA SER A 975 -13.76 6.91 -7.06
C SER A 975 -14.63 6.24 -6.01
N CYS A 976 -15.88 6.68 -5.84
CA CYS A 976 -16.84 6.09 -4.91
C CYS A 976 -17.27 4.69 -5.36
N SER A 977 -17.62 3.84 -4.41
CA SER A 977 -18.23 2.52 -4.65
C SER A 977 -19.35 2.27 -3.65
N PHE A 978 -20.44 1.68 -4.09
CA PHE A 978 -21.58 1.33 -3.23
C PHE A 978 -21.79 -0.18 -3.14
N LEU A 979 -20.80 -0.95 -3.60
CA LEU A 979 -20.78 -2.41 -3.55
C LEU A 979 -20.63 -2.91 -2.11
N VAL A 980 -21.43 -3.94 -1.77
CA VAL A 980 -21.31 -4.72 -0.53
C VAL A 980 -20.71 -6.08 -0.87
N GLU A 981 -19.39 -6.18 -0.73
CA GLU A 981 -18.64 -7.43 -0.93
C GLU A 981 -18.69 -8.31 0.34
N LYS A 982 -18.64 -9.63 0.18
CA LYS A 982 -18.58 -10.57 1.32
C LYS A 982 -17.43 -10.26 2.28
N SER A 983 -16.24 -9.98 1.74
CA SER A 983 -15.04 -9.64 2.54
C SER A 983 -15.17 -8.34 3.37
N ARG A 984 -16.24 -7.56 3.15
CA ARG A 984 -16.52 -6.28 3.80
C ARG A 984 -17.78 -6.30 4.65
N GLU A 985 -18.45 -7.45 4.78
CA GLU A 985 -19.72 -7.55 5.51
C GLU A 985 -19.61 -7.11 6.98
N SER A 986 -18.45 -7.34 7.59
CA SER A 986 -18.16 -7.02 8.99
C SER A 986 -17.55 -5.63 9.20
N THR A 987 -17.60 -4.76 8.19
CA THR A 987 -17.17 -3.36 8.30
C THR A 987 -18.26 -2.48 8.90
N ALA A 988 -17.85 -1.39 9.54
CA ALA A 988 -18.76 -0.42 10.17
C ALA A 988 -19.88 0.02 9.24
N ARG A 989 -19.54 0.43 8.00
CA ARG A 989 -20.55 0.94 7.06
C ARG A 989 -21.64 -0.07 6.75
N VAL A 990 -21.27 -1.35 6.58
CA VAL A 990 -22.19 -2.41 6.16
C VAL A 990 -23.06 -2.84 7.34
N VAL A 991 -22.47 -3.03 8.51
CA VAL A 991 -23.20 -3.38 9.74
C VAL A 991 -24.18 -2.27 10.12
N VAL A 992 -23.76 -1.00 10.12
CA VAL A 992 -24.65 0.12 10.46
C VAL A 992 -25.77 0.30 9.43
N TRP A 993 -25.49 0.07 8.14
CA TRP A 993 -26.52 0.08 7.11
C TRP A 993 -27.54 -1.05 7.30
N LYS A 994 -27.05 -2.29 7.46
CA LYS A 994 -27.88 -3.50 7.49
C LYS A 994 -28.64 -3.64 8.81
N GLU A 995 -27.94 -3.48 9.93
CA GLU A 995 -28.48 -3.75 11.26
C GLU A 995 -29.13 -2.52 11.88
N MET A 996 -28.67 -1.29 11.60
CA MET A 996 -29.27 -0.08 12.19
C MET A 996 -30.28 0.58 11.25
N GLY A 997 -30.31 0.18 9.99
CA GLY A 997 -31.20 0.76 8.98
C GLY A 997 -30.78 2.16 8.52
N VAL A 998 -29.53 2.56 8.77
CA VAL A 998 -29.01 3.88 8.37
C VAL A 998 -28.68 3.86 6.87
N LEU A 999 -29.59 4.39 6.05
CA LEU A 999 -29.47 4.38 4.58
C LEU A 999 -28.22 5.09 4.06
N ARG A 1000 -27.78 6.15 4.76
CA ARG A 1000 -26.61 6.97 4.41
C ARG A 1000 -25.43 6.62 5.31
N SER A 1001 -25.01 5.36 5.23
CA SER A 1001 -23.87 4.82 5.96
C SER A 1001 -22.66 4.76 5.03
N TYR A 1002 -21.56 5.41 5.42
CA TYR A 1002 -20.39 5.58 4.57
C TYR A 1002 -19.07 5.26 5.28
N THR A 1003 -18.09 4.82 4.49
CA THR A 1003 -16.67 4.93 4.79
C THR A 1003 -16.11 6.09 3.96
N MET A 1004 -15.51 7.10 4.58
CA MET A 1004 -14.80 8.16 3.87
C MET A 1004 -13.32 7.87 3.79
N GLU A 1005 -12.79 7.79 2.58
CA GLU A 1005 -11.41 7.46 2.30
C GLU A 1005 -10.64 8.71 1.88
N SER A 1006 -9.60 9.06 2.63
CA SER A 1006 -8.74 10.21 2.34
C SER A 1006 -7.34 9.76 1.92
N THR A 1007 -6.73 10.42 0.94
CA THR A 1007 -5.40 10.03 0.43
C THR A 1007 -4.24 10.38 1.39
N TYR A 1008 -3.18 9.59 1.39
CA TYR A 1008 -1.86 9.95 1.98
C TYR A 1008 -0.96 10.74 1.01
N CYS A 1009 -1.28 10.68 -0.28
CA CYS A 1009 -0.40 11.12 -1.36
C CYS A 1009 -0.67 12.58 -1.71
N GLY A 1010 -1.89 12.87 -2.16
CA GLY A 1010 -2.32 14.22 -2.55
C GLY A 1010 -3.50 14.19 -3.52
N CYS A 1011 -3.97 15.37 -3.91
CA CYS A 1011 -5.07 15.54 -4.85
C CYS A 1011 -4.54 15.57 -6.30
N SER A 1012 -5.20 14.84 -7.20
CA SER A 1012 -4.89 14.82 -8.64
C SER A 1012 -5.87 15.64 -9.48
N HIS A 1013 -6.85 16.30 -8.84
CA HIS A 1013 -7.88 17.10 -9.48
C HIS A 1013 -8.22 18.34 -8.65
N GLY A 1014 -9.01 19.24 -9.24
CA GLY A 1014 -9.52 20.43 -8.57
C GLY A 1014 -8.46 21.48 -8.26
N LEU A 1015 -8.81 22.42 -7.37
CA LEU A 1015 -7.95 23.53 -6.95
C LEU A 1015 -6.65 23.07 -6.27
N TYR A 1016 -6.61 21.83 -5.78
CA TYR A 1016 -5.44 21.26 -5.12
C TYR A 1016 -4.52 20.47 -6.08
N LYS A 1017 -4.88 20.38 -7.38
CA LYS A 1017 -3.98 19.85 -8.41
C LYS A 1017 -2.92 20.89 -8.74
N VAL A 1018 -1.80 20.82 -8.05
CA VAL A 1018 -0.63 21.64 -8.40
C VAL A 1018 0.02 21.02 -9.64
N SER A 1019 -0.25 21.56 -10.83
CA SER A 1019 0.52 21.21 -12.03
C SER A 1019 1.90 21.84 -11.93
N THR A 1020 2.95 21.09 -12.28
CA THR A 1020 4.21 21.68 -12.68
C THR A 1020 3.90 22.57 -13.88
N SER A 1021 3.90 23.90 -13.68
CA SER A 1021 3.86 24.83 -14.80
C SER A 1021 5.06 24.48 -15.67
N LEU A 1022 4.81 24.15 -16.93
CA LEU A 1022 5.83 24.05 -17.98
C LEU A 1022 6.76 25.26 -17.84
N LYS A 1023 8.01 25.01 -17.43
CA LYS A 1023 9.09 25.97 -17.63
C LYS A 1023 9.65 25.77 -19.02
#